data_AF-A0A812K786-F1
#
_entry.id   AF-A0A812K786-F1
#
_cell.length_a   1.000
_cell.length_b   1.000
_cell.length_c   1.000
_cell.angle_alpha   90.00
_cell.angle_beta   90.00
_cell.angle_gamma   90.00
#
_symmetry.space_group_name_H-M   'P 1'
#
loop_
_entity.id
_entity.type
_entity.pdbx_description
1 polymer ?
#
loop_
_entity_poly.entity_id
_entity_poly.type
_entity_poly.pdbx_seq_one_letter_code
_entity_poly.pdbx_strand_id
1 'polypeptide(L)'
;MGHGPPCDLPPSPFLRSLLRPNLRAQAQAKAKAKAKGGGKGKSGKGKCVQEESFTDFQVDDWRHLPLDPAEAVGAPKGIQGHCVVSHDARLWCIGGARPDTSSPQISLLLFDLHRRCWSDMTPKPAESAPSWRWGHSSVVVPAQYPPQPGTRENLLLLCGGFDKETNMNDVWYFCPQNGQFFQPRVGMDSVPVVGAYHSLAYDSATDEAYLFGGQKCVQGKYEFYDTLLKCGLNCGSWLIVHTRGARPPERGQHSCAISNRVLVLHGGSNRYKLLRDVWTLKLDASTPHWSEVKIFGPSLWVGKKQKAVPYQIAPCRPFLEASGDGILVLGRGKPSKEDHPGDLSLWALSLQRRRWRRVPVEMPPAWAGNFAASFHEGGVGNVLLVLGGERMGSSPVAGTGSPLCDGELWSIDLAARPSKLLLLTLQKLLRSGSVRFSEDVLRTGIFDRSGSPLQQASKVYVPYCTSDAYMGDGAFGPWQFRGARIVRAVLKDLRTRGLRPGSRLIFGGGSAGSRGAMVLLDEVTKMLPGIQVHGFLDSPYWIDIPSSAANFSGFQHQTRDVLTNFNAWSVVSQTCYAQYRSEEAWKCLFGQYRMAFVRTPYLLIASQFDSWQLSHLVHGYSGIQDQPAFTPTEVAYTEKFAAQTRSGLDELAEAVPSGSYIYSAACYNHHISEKGIFFTSATSSGFTESEALAAIWRGHGDAIDRCDGFNCSIGCGPGTAIVI
;
A
#
# COMPACT_ATOMS: atom_id res chain seq x y z
N MET A 1 -32.88 3.78 -52.88
CA MET A 1 -33.70 5.00 -52.70
C MET A 1 -34.17 4.96 -51.25
N GLY A 2 -33.53 5.63 -50.30
CA GLY A 2 -33.50 7.07 -50.16
C GLY A 2 -34.61 7.51 -49.20
N HIS A 3 -34.46 7.23 -47.89
CA HIS A 3 -35.25 7.89 -46.84
C HIS A 3 -34.29 8.35 -45.75
N GLY A 4 -34.11 9.67 -45.67
CA GLY A 4 -33.25 10.34 -44.71
C GLY A 4 -33.78 10.26 -43.27
N PRO A 5 -32.93 10.61 -42.28
CA PRO A 5 -33.33 10.62 -40.89
C PRO A 5 -34.31 11.78 -40.63
N PRO A 6 -35.36 11.58 -39.80
CA PRO A 6 -36.26 12.64 -39.43
C PRO A 6 -35.60 13.57 -38.39
N CYS A 7 -35.60 14.86 -38.73
CA CYS A 7 -35.78 16.03 -37.89
C CYS A 7 -35.00 16.16 -36.57
N ASP A 8 -34.10 17.14 -36.59
CA ASP A 8 -33.58 17.89 -35.44
C ASP A 8 -34.69 18.25 -34.44
N LEU A 9 -34.77 17.50 -33.34
CA LEU A 9 -35.39 18.00 -32.12
C LEU A 9 -34.39 18.95 -31.44
N PRO A 10 -34.79 20.18 -31.07
CA PRO A 10 -33.91 21.05 -30.33
C PRO A 10 -33.50 20.36 -29.01
N PRO A 11 -32.24 20.53 -28.56
CA PRO A 11 -31.78 19.95 -27.30
C PRO A 11 -32.72 20.38 -26.16
N SER A 12 -32.99 19.45 -25.25
CA SER A 12 -33.90 19.68 -24.12
C SER A 12 -33.51 20.95 -23.33
N PRO A 13 -34.46 21.64 -22.67
CA PRO A 13 -34.18 22.85 -21.89
C PRO A 13 -33.02 22.69 -20.87
N PHE A 14 -32.74 21.44 -20.47
CA PHE A 14 -31.63 21.05 -19.60
C PHE A 14 -30.24 21.28 -20.22
N LEU A 15 -30.05 21.02 -21.52
CA LEU A 15 -28.80 21.33 -22.22
C LEU A 15 -28.54 22.85 -22.28
N ARG A 16 -29.60 23.68 -22.28
CA ARG A 16 -29.47 25.15 -22.25
C ARG A 16 -29.09 25.70 -20.86
N SER A 17 -29.41 25.00 -19.76
CA SER A 17 -29.04 25.45 -18.41
C SER A 17 -27.60 25.11 -18.05
N LEU A 18 -27.06 24.01 -18.57
CA LEU A 18 -25.65 23.60 -18.40
C LEU A 18 -24.65 24.49 -19.18
N LEU A 19 -25.11 25.21 -20.23
CA LEU A 19 -24.24 25.90 -21.18
C LEU A 19 -24.20 27.45 -21.04
N ARG A 20 -24.81 28.05 -20.02
CA ARG A 20 -24.77 29.52 -19.81
C ARG A 20 -23.69 29.94 -18.80
N PRO A 21 -22.55 30.52 -19.24
CA PRO A 21 -21.66 31.22 -18.32
C PRO A 21 -22.31 32.54 -17.86
N ASN A 22 -22.44 32.72 -16.55
CA ASN A 22 -23.09 33.88 -15.93
C ASN A 22 -22.14 35.11 -15.95
N LEU A 23 -22.04 35.77 -17.10
CA LEU A 23 -21.11 36.89 -17.37
C LEU A 23 -21.38 38.17 -16.57
N ARG A 24 -22.52 38.30 -15.86
CA ARG A 24 -22.86 39.50 -15.08
C ARG A 24 -22.21 39.56 -13.68
N ALA A 25 -21.78 38.44 -13.11
CA ALA A 25 -21.20 38.41 -11.75
C ALA A 25 -19.72 38.82 -11.69
N GLN A 26 -19.01 38.84 -12.83
CA GLN A 26 -17.57 39.16 -12.88
C GLN A 26 -17.27 40.67 -12.80
N ALA A 27 -18.24 41.54 -13.09
CA ALA A 27 -18.03 42.98 -13.12
C ALA A 27 -18.04 43.64 -11.71
N GLN A 28 -18.71 43.05 -10.72
CA GLN A 28 -18.87 43.67 -9.39
C GLN A 28 -17.80 43.23 -8.37
N ALA A 29 -17.10 42.12 -8.58
CA ALA A 29 -16.09 41.60 -7.63
C ALA A 29 -14.72 42.30 -7.73
N LYS A 30 -14.38 42.91 -8.89
CA LYS A 30 -13.10 43.61 -9.08
C LYS A 30 -13.02 45.01 -8.44
N ALA A 31 -14.15 45.56 -7.97
CA ALA A 31 -14.18 46.90 -7.37
C ALA A 31 -13.92 46.93 -5.85
N LYS A 32 -14.04 45.80 -5.12
CA LYS A 32 -13.92 45.77 -3.64
C LYS A 32 -12.56 45.32 -3.08
N ALA A 33 -11.63 44.83 -3.91
CA ALA A 33 -10.33 44.31 -3.45
C ALA A 33 -9.20 45.36 -3.37
N LYS A 34 -9.48 46.64 -3.65
CA LYS A 34 -8.46 47.71 -3.67
C LYS A 34 -8.45 48.63 -2.42
N ALA A 35 -9.22 48.31 -1.39
CA ALA A 35 -9.30 49.11 -0.16
C ALA A 35 -9.24 48.23 1.08
N LYS A 36 -8.01 47.95 1.57
CA LYS A 36 -7.62 47.80 2.98
C LYS A 36 -6.23 47.17 3.05
N GLY A 37 -5.21 48.02 3.14
CA GLY A 37 -3.86 47.63 3.51
C GLY A 37 -3.64 47.75 5.03
N GLY A 38 -2.54 47.12 5.48
CA GLY A 38 -1.76 47.59 6.63
C GLY A 38 -1.98 46.87 7.96
N GLY A 39 -1.05 45.97 8.32
CA GLY A 39 -0.93 45.44 9.67
C GLY A 39 0.24 44.47 9.83
N LYS A 40 1.44 44.98 10.17
CA LYS A 40 2.62 44.18 10.53
C LYS A 40 2.43 43.63 11.96
N GLY A 41 2.36 42.30 12.11
CA GLY A 41 2.41 41.59 13.39
C GLY A 41 3.49 40.50 13.35
N LYS A 42 4.40 40.52 14.33
CA LYS A 42 5.64 39.74 14.40
C LYS A 42 5.37 38.22 14.46
N SER A 43 5.99 37.46 13.56
CA SER A 43 6.01 35.98 13.56
C SER A 43 7.04 35.45 14.57
N GLY A 44 6.58 34.81 15.64
CA GLY A 44 7.39 33.87 16.41
C GLY A 44 7.61 32.60 15.59
N LYS A 45 8.85 32.30 15.22
CA LYS A 45 9.21 31.07 14.48
C LYS A 45 9.17 29.86 15.43
N GLY A 46 7.99 29.28 15.62
CA GLY A 46 7.86 27.88 16.00
C GLY A 46 8.04 27.02 14.75
N LYS A 47 9.21 26.38 14.58
CA LYS A 47 9.40 25.39 13.52
C LYS A 47 8.55 24.15 13.83
N CYS A 48 7.36 24.07 13.26
CA CYS A 48 6.73 22.77 13.01
C CYS A 48 7.58 22.04 11.99
N VAL A 49 8.37 21.07 12.43
CA VAL A 49 8.99 20.08 11.55
C VAL A 49 7.86 19.19 11.07
N GLN A 50 7.37 19.44 9.85
CA GLN A 50 6.55 18.45 9.14
C GLN A 50 7.42 17.21 8.93
N GLU A 51 7.11 16.10 9.60
CA GLU A 51 7.70 14.81 9.25
C GLU A 51 7.14 14.38 7.89
N GLU A 52 7.82 14.78 6.82
CA GLU A 52 7.61 14.20 5.52
C GLU A 52 8.00 12.71 5.55
N SER A 53 7.11 11.85 5.03
CA SER A 53 7.36 10.41 4.89
C SER A 53 8.58 10.17 4.00
N PHE A 54 9.62 9.57 4.58
CA PHE A 54 10.94 9.43 3.96
C PHE A 54 11.10 8.13 3.15
N THR A 55 10.33 7.09 3.49
CA THR A 55 10.29 5.76 2.85
C THR A 55 8.90 5.12 3.02
N ASP A 56 8.66 4.01 2.31
CA ASP A 56 7.45 3.16 2.48
C ASP A 56 7.43 2.40 3.81
N PHE A 57 8.56 2.33 4.53
CA PHE A 57 8.66 1.66 5.83
C PHE A 57 8.10 2.55 6.95
N GLN A 58 7.09 2.06 7.66
CA GLN A 58 6.82 2.43 9.05
C GLN A 58 7.40 1.32 9.92
N VAL A 59 8.08 1.69 10.99
CA VAL A 59 8.86 0.77 11.81
C VAL A 59 8.38 0.95 13.25
N ASP A 60 7.93 -0.13 13.88
CA ASP A 60 7.56 -0.15 15.30
C ASP A 60 8.81 -0.33 16.18
N ASP A 61 8.66 -0.37 17.50
CA ASP A 61 9.77 -0.67 18.41
C ASP A 61 10.21 -2.15 18.31
N TRP A 62 11.49 -2.38 18.58
CA TRP A 62 12.04 -3.74 18.64
C TRP A 62 11.38 -4.55 19.75
N ARG A 63 11.06 -5.81 19.45
CA ARG A 63 10.52 -6.80 20.39
C ARG A 63 11.48 -7.97 20.53
N HIS A 64 11.89 -8.24 21.75
CA HIS A 64 12.60 -9.46 22.10
C HIS A 64 11.65 -10.65 22.01
N LEU A 65 12.04 -11.71 21.30
CA LEU A 65 11.28 -12.95 21.20
C LEU A 65 11.88 -13.97 22.17
N PRO A 66 11.28 -14.17 23.36
CA PRO A 66 11.83 -15.11 24.34
C PRO A 66 11.74 -16.54 23.80
N LEU A 67 12.83 -17.29 23.97
CA LEU A 67 12.86 -18.73 23.75
C LEU A 67 12.20 -19.45 24.92
N ASP A 68 11.51 -20.56 24.66
CA ASP A 68 11.07 -21.45 25.73
C ASP A 68 12.31 -22.06 26.42
N PRO A 69 12.51 -21.86 27.75
CA PRO A 69 13.66 -22.39 28.47
C PRO A 69 13.78 -23.93 28.41
N ALA A 70 12.66 -24.65 28.27
CA ALA A 70 12.65 -26.10 28.15
C ALA A 70 13.06 -26.60 26.75
N GLU A 71 12.88 -25.77 25.71
CA GLU A 71 13.21 -26.08 24.30
C GLU A 71 14.39 -25.25 23.76
N ALA A 72 15.09 -24.50 24.61
CA ALA A 72 16.36 -23.84 24.28
C ALA A 72 17.51 -24.84 23.99
N VAL A 73 17.26 -26.14 24.19
CA VAL A 73 18.13 -27.26 23.81
C VAL A 73 18.17 -27.36 22.28
N GLY A 74 19.16 -26.71 21.66
CA GLY A 74 19.35 -26.71 20.19
C GLY A 74 19.41 -25.32 19.54
N ALA A 75 19.26 -24.24 20.31
CA ALA A 75 19.50 -22.89 19.80
C ALA A 75 20.95 -22.76 19.27
N PRO A 76 21.16 -22.09 18.12
CA PRO A 76 22.49 -21.92 17.54
C PRO A 76 23.43 -21.19 18.51
N LYS A 77 24.53 -21.83 18.90
CA LYS A 77 25.60 -21.20 19.67
C LYS A 77 26.84 -20.99 18.80
N GLY A 78 27.34 -19.76 18.78
CA GLY A 78 28.63 -19.45 18.13
C GLY A 78 28.68 -19.59 16.60
N ILE A 79 27.54 -19.65 15.89
CA ILE A 79 27.55 -19.94 14.45
C ILE A 79 27.95 -18.70 13.64
N GLN A 80 29.11 -18.76 12.99
CA GLN A 80 29.58 -17.71 12.06
C GLN A 80 29.48 -18.14 10.61
N GLY A 81 29.31 -17.18 9.70
CA GLY A 81 29.33 -17.40 8.25
C GLY A 81 28.17 -18.27 7.72
N HIS A 82 27.05 -18.33 8.44
CA HIS A 82 25.83 -19.00 8.02
C HIS A 82 24.97 -18.07 7.13
N CYS A 83 23.93 -18.64 6.51
CA CYS A 83 22.85 -17.88 5.86
C CYS A 83 21.54 -18.08 6.60
N VAL A 84 20.70 -17.05 6.62
CA VAL A 84 19.34 -17.12 7.17
C VAL A 84 18.36 -16.81 6.06
N VAL A 85 17.38 -17.68 5.87
CA VAL A 85 16.27 -17.49 4.93
C VAL A 85 14.95 -17.78 5.63
N SER A 86 13.90 -17.02 5.32
CA SER A 86 12.57 -17.23 5.88
C SER A 86 11.63 -17.82 4.83
N HIS A 87 10.74 -18.72 5.25
CA HIS A 87 9.67 -19.25 4.42
C HIS A 87 8.56 -19.83 5.30
N ASP A 88 7.28 -19.57 5.01
CA ASP A 88 6.11 -20.16 5.69
C ASP A 88 6.20 -20.15 7.24
N ALA A 89 6.41 -18.96 7.82
CA ALA A 89 6.57 -18.76 9.27
C ALA A 89 7.70 -19.60 9.91
N ARG A 90 8.70 -19.97 9.11
CA ARG A 90 9.90 -20.69 9.53
C ARG A 90 11.15 -19.93 9.13
N LEU A 91 12.16 -19.95 10.00
CA LEU A 91 13.49 -19.45 9.69
C LEU A 91 14.46 -20.61 9.57
N TRP A 92 15.17 -20.68 8.46
CA TRP A 92 16.21 -21.65 8.20
C TRP A 92 17.57 -20.98 8.36
N CYS A 93 18.34 -21.41 9.35
CA CYS A 93 19.74 -21.06 9.52
C CYS A 93 20.60 -22.20 8.94
N ILE A 94 21.34 -21.87 7.88
CA ILE A 94 22.01 -22.82 7.01
C ILE A 94 23.52 -22.60 7.11
N GLY A 95 24.27 -23.68 7.33
CA GLY A 95 25.72 -23.74 7.41
C GLY A 95 26.33 -22.93 8.56
N GLY A 96 27.58 -22.52 8.37
CA GLY A 96 28.41 -21.94 9.43
C GLY A 96 29.01 -22.97 10.38
N ALA A 97 30.08 -22.58 11.07
CA ALA A 97 30.79 -23.45 12.00
C ALA A 97 30.10 -23.46 13.36
N ARG A 98 29.69 -24.66 13.79
CA ARG A 98 29.20 -24.93 15.15
C ARG A 98 30.35 -25.49 15.99
N PRO A 99 30.68 -24.89 17.15
CA PRO A 99 31.73 -25.41 18.02
C PRO A 99 31.44 -26.82 18.57
N ASP A 100 30.16 -27.20 18.64
CA ASP A 100 29.66 -28.39 19.31
C ASP A 100 29.35 -29.58 18.39
N THR A 101 29.29 -29.38 17.07
CA THR A 101 29.03 -30.48 16.12
C THR A 101 30.32 -30.94 15.45
N SER A 102 30.67 -32.22 15.65
CA SER A 102 31.72 -32.92 14.89
C SER A 102 31.28 -33.37 13.49
N SER A 103 30.09 -32.95 13.04
CA SER A 103 29.52 -33.37 11.75
C SER A 103 30.30 -32.78 10.57
N PRO A 104 30.65 -33.59 9.55
CA PRO A 104 31.27 -33.08 8.32
C PRO A 104 30.26 -32.41 7.36
N GLN A 105 28.96 -32.47 7.66
CA GLN A 105 27.90 -31.95 6.81
C GLN A 105 27.47 -30.53 7.19
N ILE A 106 26.77 -29.86 6.27
CA ILE A 106 26.21 -28.54 6.51
C ILE A 106 25.22 -28.54 7.68
N SER A 107 25.42 -27.63 8.63
CA SER A 107 24.47 -27.37 9.71
C SER A 107 23.14 -26.87 9.14
N LEU A 108 22.02 -27.38 9.65
CA LEU A 108 20.70 -26.87 9.28
C LEU A 108 19.82 -26.74 10.54
N LEU A 109 19.48 -25.51 10.90
CA LEU A 109 18.59 -25.23 12.03
C LEU A 109 17.32 -24.59 11.54
N LEU A 110 16.22 -25.03 12.13
CA LEU A 110 14.89 -24.51 11.89
C LEU A 110 14.39 -23.82 13.14
N PHE A 111 13.98 -22.56 13.03
CA PHE A 111 13.17 -21.89 14.05
C PHE A 111 11.73 -21.78 13.56
N ASP A 112 10.80 -22.33 14.32
CA ASP A 112 9.36 -22.21 14.06
C ASP A 112 8.82 -20.95 14.76
N LEU A 113 8.30 -19.99 13.99
CA LEU A 113 7.84 -18.71 14.55
C LEU A 113 6.57 -18.84 15.39
N HIS A 114 5.72 -19.84 15.10
CA HIS A 114 4.49 -20.06 15.86
C HIS A 114 4.79 -20.73 17.20
N ARG A 115 5.64 -21.75 17.19
CA ARG A 115 6.01 -22.52 18.39
C ARG A 115 7.12 -21.83 19.20
N ARG A 116 7.87 -20.91 18.59
CA ARG A 116 9.03 -20.22 19.16
C ARG A 116 10.09 -21.18 19.68
N CYS A 117 10.33 -22.25 18.95
CA CYS A 117 11.32 -23.26 19.30
C CYS A 117 12.26 -23.57 18.14
N TRP A 118 13.46 -24.03 18.50
CA TRP A 118 14.47 -24.48 17.57
C TRP A 118 14.36 -25.99 17.35
N SER A 119 14.70 -26.42 16.14
CA SER A 119 14.84 -27.83 15.77
C SER A 119 16.12 -28.00 14.97
N ASP A 120 16.91 -29.01 15.34
CA ASP A 120 18.08 -29.39 14.56
C ASP A 120 17.67 -30.29 13.41
N MET A 121 17.74 -29.74 12.20
CA MET A 121 17.45 -30.41 10.95
C MET A 121 18.74 -30.79 10.21
N THR A 122 19.89 -30.73 10.89
CA THR A 122 21.18 -31.08 10.30
C THR A 122 21.11 -32.52 9.80
N PRO A 123 21.45 -32.76 8.51
CA PRO A 123 21.46 -34.09 7.95
C PRO A 123 22.34 -35.05 8.75
N LYS A 124 22.00 -36.34 8.71
CA LYS A 124 22.84 -37.39 9.29
C LYS A 124 23.98 -37.74 8.34
N PRO A 125 25.16 -38.21 8.82
CA PRO A 125 26.31 -38.51 7.98
C PRO A 125 26.06 -39.47 6.79
N ALA A 126 25.01 -40.29 6.85
CA ALA A 126 24.61 -41.22 5.77
C ALA A 126 23.73 -40.58 4.67
N GLU A 127 23.28 -39.34 4.85
CA GLU A 127 22.42 -38.62 3.90
C GLU A 127 23.26 -37.85 2.86
N SER A 128 22.77 -37.77 1.62
CA SER A 128 23.41 -36.97 0.57
C SER A 128 23.18 -35.49 0.87
N ALA A 129 24.20 -34.83 1.42
CA ALA A 129 24.15 -33.41 1.79
C ALA A 129 25.50 -32.73 1.50
N PRO A 130 25.51 -31.41 1.26
CA PRO A 130 26.75 -30.67 1.09
C PRO A 130 27.60 -30.69 2.35
N SER A 131 28.92 -30.57 2.16
CA SER A 131 29.88 -30.35 3.25
C SER A 131 29.59 -29.05 4.01
N TRP A 132 30.01 -29.05 5.27
CA TRP A 132 29.99 -27.84 6.08
C TRP A 132 30.77 -26.71 5.40
N ARG A 133 30.26 -25.47 5.49
CA ARG A 133 30.79 -24.33 4.74
C ARG A 133 30.38 -22.98 5.32
N TRP A 134 31.24 -21.98 5.11
CA TRP A 134 31.00 -20.58 5.41
C TRP A 134 30.68 -19.76 4.17
N GLY A 135 29.94 -18.67 4.36
CA GLY A 135 29.78 -17.60 3.38
C GLY A 135 29.08 -18.02 2.08
N HIS A 136 28.46 -19.20 2.03
CA HIS A 136 27.55 -19.56 0.95
C HIS A 136 26.40 -18.55 0.88
N SER A 137 25.69 -18.50 -0.23
CA SER A 137 24.46 -17.70 -0.37
C SER A 137 23.25 -18.61 -0.46
N SER A 138 22.13 -18.18 0.12
CA SER A 138 20.86 -18.91 0.02
C SER A 138 19.69 -17.98 -0.27
N VAL A 139 18.69 -18.47 -1.00
CA VAL A 139 17.41 -17.79 -1.26
C VAL A 139 16.31 -18.84 -1.45
N VAL A 140 15.06 -18.48 -1.14
CA VAL A 140 13.89 -19.33 -1.40
C VAL A 140 13.48 -19.19 -2.87
N VAL A 141 13.26 -20.32 -3.54
CA VAL A 141 12.80 -20.35 -4.93
C VAL A 141 11.70 -21.40 -5.16
N PRO A 142 10.67 -21.11 -5.97
CA PRO A 142 9.71 -22.11 -6.42
C PRO A 142 10.31 -22.93 -7.56
N ALA A 143 10.80 -24.13 -7.27
CA ALA A 143 11.47 -25.01 -8.23
C ALA A 143 10.76 -26.36 -8.35
N GLN A 144 10.98 -27.05 -9.47
CA GLN A 144 10.47 -28.40 -9.65
C GLN A 144 11.15 -29.34 -8.65
N TYR A 145 10.34 -30.09 -7.90
CA TYR A 145 10.84 -30.99 -6.87
C TYR A 145 10.84 -32.45 -7.36
N PRO A 146 12.02 -33.08 -7.55
CA PRO A 146 12.08 -34.53 -7.71
C PRO A 146 11.71 -35.20 -6.37
N PRO A 147 10.85 -36.23 -6.32
CA PRO A 147 10.53 -37.16 -7.40
C PRO A 147 9.11 -36.98 -8.01
N GLN A 148 8.46 -35.82 -7.88
CA GLN A 148 7.10 -35.59 -8.42
C GLN A 148 7.13 -34.65 -9.64
N PRO A 149 7.08 -35.19 -10.88
CA PRO A 149 7.01 -34.37 -12.08
C PRO A 149 5.74 -33.51 -12.08
N GLY A 150 5.89 -32.19 -12.20
CA GLY A 150 4.76 -31.27 -12.42
C GLY A 150 4.34 -30.44 -11.20
N THR A 151 4.83 -30.75 -9.99
CA THR A 151 4.64 -29.90 -8.81
C THR A 151 5.86 -29.01 -8.59
N ARG A 152 5.62 -27.72 -8.29
CA ARG A 152 6.66 -26.80 -7.84
C ARG A 152 6.54 -26.60 -6.34
N GLU A 153 7.65 -26.73 -5.65
CA GLU A 153 7.75 -26.49 -4.22
C GLU A 153 8.72 -25.34 -3.96
N ASN A 154 8.55 -24.68 -2.82
CA ASN A 154 9.49 -23.66 -2.36
C ASN A 154 10.69 -24.34 -1.73
N LEU A 155 11.82 -24.28 -2.43
CA LEU A 155 13.09 -24.88 -2.05
C LEU A 155 14.07 -23.81 -1.60
N LEU A 156 15.06 -24.21 -0.79
CA LEU A 156 16.20 -23.36 -0.48
C LEU A 156 17.30 -23.64 -1.51
N LEU A 157 17.66 -22.63 -2.29
CA LEU A 157 18.76 -22.70 -3.26
C LEU A 157 20.04 -22.22 -2.60
N LEU A 158 21.02 -23.10 -2.44
CA LEU A 158 22.33 -22.80 -1.87
C LEU A 158 23.38 -22.70 -2.99
N CYS A 159 24.25 -21.68 -2.93
CA CYS A 159 25.32 -21.48 -3.90
C CYS A 159 26.67 -21.23 -3.22
N GLY A 160 27.68 -22.02 -3.60
CA GLY A 160 29.08 -21.83 -3.23
C GLY A 160 29.34 -21.98 -1.74
N GLY A 161 30.31 -21.23 -1.24
CA GLY A 161 30.84 -21.27 0.12
C GLY A 161 32.32 -21.64 0.15
N PHE A 162 32.87 -21.76 1.35
CA PHE A 162 34.22 -22.26 1.54
C PHE A 162 34.36 -22.98 2.89
N ASP A 163 35.33 -23.88 2.99
CA ASP A 163 35.78 -24.47 4.25
C ASP A 163 37.24 -24.08 4.52
N LYS A 164 37.95 -24.78 5.41
CA LYS A 164 39.35 -24.47 5.75
C LYS A 164 40.31 -24.59 4.56
N GLU A 165 39.97 -25.41 3.57
CA GLU A 165 40.88 -25.84 2.51
C GLU A 165 40.33 -25.55 1.11
N THR A 166 39.02 -25.55 0.93
CA THR A 166 38.35 -25.56 -0.38
C THR A 166 37.42 -24.37 -0.56
N ASN A 167 37.54 -23.70 -1.71
CA ASN A 167 36.52 -22.78 -2.20
C ASN A 167 35.53 -23.57 -3.06
N MET A 168 34.24 -23.43 -2.80
CA MET A 168 33.19 -24.22 -3.41
C MET A 168 32.44 -23.41 -4.47
N ASN A 169 31.93 -24.09 -5.49
CA ASN A 169 31.09 -23.51 -6.53
C ASN A 169 29.89 -24.39 -6.86
N ASP A 170 29.66 -25.43 -6.08
CA ASP A 170 28.51 -26.31 -6.20
C ASP A 170 27.21 -25.58 -5.80
N VAL A 171 26.11 -26.10 -6.35
CA VAL A 171 24.76 -25.61 -6.10
C VAL A 171 23.92 -26.76 -5.57
N TRP A 172 23.11 -26.47 -4.56
CA TRP A 172 22.26 -27.44 -3.90
C TRP A 172 20.85 -26.90 -3.71
N TYR A 173 19.87 -27.78 -3.83
CA TYR A 173 18.54 -27.56 -3.30
C TYR A 173 18.37 -28.27 -1.97
N PHE A 174 17.63 -27.65 -1.07
CA PHE A 174 17.04 -28.29 0.10
C PHE A 174 15.52 -28.18 0.02
N CYS A 175 14.83 -29.30 0.26
CA CYS A 175 13.37 -29.37 0.33
C CYS A 175 12.91 -29.38 1.80
N PRO A 176 12.28 -28.28 2.27
CA PRO A 176 11.71 -28.21 3.62
C PRO A 176 10.66 -29.28 3.94
N GLN A 177 9.94 -29.78 2.93
CA GLN A 177 8.80 -30.67 3.08
C GLN A 177 9.24 -32.08 3.48
N ASN A 178 10.35 -32.58 2.91
CA ASN A 178 10.86 -33.91 3.20
C ASN A 178 12.24 -33.94 3.85
N GLY A 179 12.87 -32.77 4.04
CA GLY A 179 14.14 -32.62 4.75
C GLY A 179 15.36 -33.09 3.96
N GLN A 180 15.31 -33.16 2.63
CA GLN A 180 16.41 -33.69 1.82
C GLN A 180 17.14 -32.63 0.99
N PHE A 181 18.45 -32.83 0.87
CA PHE A 181 19.28 -32.13 -0.10
C PHE A 181 19.34 -32.90 -1.41
N PHE A 182 19.46 -32.16 -2.52
CA PHE A 182 19.72 -32.73 -3.82
C PHE A 182 20.42 -31.73 -4.72
N GLN A 183 21.16 -32.23 -5.70
CA GLN A 183 21.78 -31.38 -6.70
C GLN A 183 20.75 -30.99 -7.76
N PRO A 184 20.78 -29.75 -8.27
CA PRO A 184 19.94 -29.34 -9.38
C PRO A 184 20.36 -30.07 -10.67
N ARG A 185 19.62 -29.83 -11.76
CA ARG A 185 19.94 -30.41 -13.07
C ARG A 185 21.35 -29.99 -13.53
N VAL A 186 22.00 -30.86 -14.32
CA VAL A 186 23.32 -30.61 -14.91
C VAL A 186 23.34 -29.24 -15.61
N GLY A 187 24.34 -28.41 -15.31
CA GLY A 187 24.48 -27.03 -15.79
C GLY A 187 23.97 -25.96 -14.81
N MET A 188 23.12 -26.33 -13.84
CA MET A 188 22.78 -25.49 -12.68
C MET A 188 23.57 -25.87 -11.43
N ASP A 189 24.14 -27.06 -11.41
CA ASP A 189 24.84 -27.73 -10.31
C ASP A 189 26.18 -27.08 -9.94
N SER A 190 26.66 -26.16 -10.77
CA SER A 190 27.83 -25.34 -10.46
C SER A 190 27.68 -23.90 -10.94
N VAL A 191 28.12 -22.95 -10.11
CA VAL A 191 28.30 -21.55 -10.50
C VAL A 191 29.68 -21.34 -11.14
N PRO A 192 29.80 -20.48 -12.16
CA PRO A 192 31.09 -20.15 -12.78
C PRO A 192 32.09 -19.45 -11.85
N VAL A 193 31.62 -18.82 -10.78
CA VAL A 193 32.46 -18.13 -9.78
C VAL A 193 32.66 -19.02 -8.56
N VAL A 194 33.92 -19.29 -8.20
CA VAL A 194 34.27 -20.18 -7.08
C VAL A 194 34.50 -19.36 -5.81
N GLY A 195 33.91 -19.77 -4.69
CA GLY A 195 34.16 -19.17 -3.38
C GLY A 195 32.88 -18.75 -2.66
N ALA A 196 32.96 -17.64 -1.93
CA ALA A 196 31.97 -17.27 -0.93
C ALA A 196 31.70 -15.77 -0.88
N TYR A 197 30.76 -15.39 -0.01
CA TYR A 197 30.32 -14.02 0.27
C TYR A 197 29.79 -13.28 -0.97
N HIS A 198 29.22 -14.03 -1.90
CA HIS A 198 28.34 -13.54 -2.95
C HIS A 198 27.04 -13.00 -2.34
N SER A 199 26.22 -12.33 -3.15
CA SER A 199 24.82 -12.07 -2.83
C SER A 199 23.92 -12.72 -3.89
N LEU A 200 22.89 -13.44 -3.43
CA LEU A 200 21.92 -14.14 -4.26
C LEU A 200 20.53 -13.51 -4.06
N ALA A 201 19.79 -13.27 -5.15
CA ALA A 201 18.42 -12.78 -5.13
C ALA A 201 17.56 -13.50 -6.18
N TYR A 202 16.26 -13.57 -5.93
CA TYR A 202 15.30 -14.25 -6.80
C TYR A 202 14.29 -13.26 -7.39
N ASP A 203 14.02 -13.37 -8.70
CA ASP A 203 13.00 -12.62 -9.41
C ASP A 203 11.80 -13.53 -9.73
N SER A 204 10.73 -13.38 -8.97
CA SER A 204 9.52 -14.19 -9.11
C SER A 204 8.74 -13.95 -10.39
N ALA A 205 8.98 -12.85 -11.11
CA ALA A 205 8.27 -12.55 -12.35
C ALA A 205 8.89 -13.24 -13.57
N THR A 206 10.16 -13.67 -13.51
CA THR A 206 10.81 -14.44 -14.59
C THR A 206 11.29 -15.82 -14.18
N ASP A 207 11.07 -16.24 -12.92
CA ASP A 207 11.65 -17.47 -12.36
C ASP A 207 13.19 -17.52 -12.53
N GLU A 208 13.87 -16.39 -12.30
CA GLU A 208 15.32 -16.26 -12.46
C GLU A 208 16.01 -15.95 -11.13
N ALA A 209 17.09 -16.67 -10.84
CA ALA A 209 18.01 -16.37 -9.75
C ALA A 209 19.19 -15.53 -10.26
N TYR A 210 19.58 -14.51 -9.49
CA TYR A 210 20.67 -13.59 -9.80
C TYR A 210 21.74 -13.65 -8.72
N LEU A 211 23.00 -13.88 -9.10
CA LEU A 211 24.15 -13.94 -8.19
C LEU A 211 25.18 -12.90 -8.59
N PHE A 212 25.65 -12.12 -7.61
CA PHE A 212 26.64 -11.07 -7.84
C PHE A 212 27.86 -11.17 -6.91
N GLY A 213 29.02 -10.86 -7.46
CA GLY A 213 30.28 -10.63 -6.73
C GLY A 213 30.82 -11.84 -5.98
N GLY A 214 31.31 -11.62 -4.75
CA GLY A 214 31.95 -12.54 -3.81
C GLY A 214 33.46 -12.68 -4.00
N GLN A 215 34.05 -13.71 -3.38
CA GLN A 215 35.50 -13.85 -3.30
C GLN A 215 35.99 -15.29 -3.08
N LYS A 216 37.24 -15.57 -3.46
CA LYS A 216 37.99 -16.74 -2.95
C LYS A 216 38.54 -16.43 -1.56
N CYS A 217 38.37 -17.37 -0.63
CA CYS A 217 38.71 -17.22 0.78
C CYS A 217 39.95 -18.02 1.22
N VAL A 218 40.26 -19.11 0.52
CA VAL A 218 41.37 -20.02 0.82
C VAL A 218 42.25 -20.25 -0.41
N GLN A 219 43.43 -20.87 -0.22
CA GLN A 219 44.39 -21.20 -1.28
C GLN A 219 45.02 -20.00 -2.02
N GLY A 220 45.19 -18.86 -1.35
CA GLY A 220 45.91 -17.71 -1.93
C GLY A 220 45.46 -16.36 -1.38
N LYS A 221 45.77 -15.29 -2.12
CA LYS A 221 45.25 -13.96 -1.83
C LYS A 221 43.76 -13.90 -2.18
N TYR A 222 42.97 -13.22 -1.36
CA TYR A 222 41.56 -12.94 -1.67
C TYR A 222 41.43 -12.32 -3.07
N GLU A 223 40.69 -13.02 -3.92
CA GLU A 223 40.31 -12.62 -5.27
C GLU A 223 38.82 -12.30 -5.24
N PHE A 224 38.45 -11.08 -5.59
CA PHE A 224 37.07 -10.59 -5.55
C PHE A 224 36.50 -10.57 -6.97
N TYR A 225 35.19 -10.83 -7.08
CA TYR A 225 34.48 -10.81 -8.35
C TYR A 225 33.54 -9.60 -8.47
N ASP A 226 33.29 -9.19 -9.70
CA ASP A 226 32.32 -8.15 -10.11
C ASP A 226 31.30 -8.68 -11.15
N THR A 227 31.26 -10.01 -11.31
CA THR A 227 30.43 -10.67 -12.32
C THR A 227 28.98 -10.78 -11.82
N LEU A 228 28.03 -10.48 -12.71
CA LEU A 228 26.62 -10.75 -12.52
C LEU A 228 26.26 -12.02 -13.29
N LEU A 229 25.75 -13.01 -12.58
CA LEU A 229 25.27 -14.27 -13.13
C LEU A 229 23.75 -14.32 -12.99
N LYS A 230 23.09 -14.97 -13.95
CA LYS A 230 21.68 -15.34 -13.84
C LYS A 230 21.44 -16.79 -14.22
N CYS A 231 20.41 -17.39 -13.65
CA CYS A 231 20.00 -18.75 -13.98
C CYS A 231 18.47 -18.87 -13.92
N GLY A 232 17.85 -19.40 -14.98
CA GLY A 232 16.41 -19.66 -15.03
C GLY A 232 16.08 -21.04 -14.45
N LEU A 233 15.11 -21.11 -13.53
CA LEU A 233 14.83 -22.34 -12.77
C LEU A 233 14.25 -23.50 -13.60
N ASN A 234 13.71 -23.22 -14.80
CA ASN A 234 13.00 -24.22 -15.61
C ASN A 234 13.87 -24.97 -16.62
N CYS A 235 14.99 -24.38 -17.07
CA CYS A 235 15.85 -24.98 -18.11
C CYS A 235 17.24 -24.34 -18.24
N GLY A 236 17.64 -23.47 -17.30
CA GLY A 236 18.83 -22.63 -17.47
C GLY A 236 20.11 -23.29 -16.99
N SER A 237 21.24 -22.87 -17.55
CA SER A 237 22.54 -22.91 -16.87
C SER A 237 22.85 -21.52 -16.32
N TRP A 238 23.86 -21.41 -15.45
CA TRP A 238 24.34 -20.09 -15.03
C TRP A 238 24.98 -19.34 -16.19
N LEU A 239 24.42 -18.18 -16.53
CA LEU A 239 24.87 -17.32 -17.62
C LEU A 239 25.39 -15.99 -17.09
N ILE A 240 26.47 -15.51 -17.70
CA ILE A 240 26.98 -14.15 -17.46
C ILE A 240 26.00 -13.15 -18.05
N VAL A 241 25.53 -12.21 -17.22
CA VAL A 241 24.68 -11.10 -17.67
C VAL A 241 25.58 -10.00 -18.19
N HIS A 242 25.59 -9.84 -19.51
CA HIS A 242 26.26 -8.71 -20.14
C HIS A 242 25.46 -7.42 -19.86
N THR A 243 26.14 -6.43 -19.27
CA THR A 243 25.57 -5.12 -18.95
C THR A 243 26.32 -4.02 -19.71
N ARG A 244 25.67 -2.89 -19.95
CA ARG A 244 26.29 -1.72 -20.59
C ARG A 244 26.60 -0.63 -19.57
N GLY A 245 27.67 0.12 -19.82
CA GLY A 245 28.07 1.28 -19.02
C GLY A 245 28.93 0.94 -17.80
N ALA A 246 28.95 1.86 -16.82
CA ALA A 246 29.64 1.64 -15.57
C ALA A 246 28.97 0.52 -14.78
N ARG A 247 29.76 -0.31 -14.11
CA ARG A 247 29.31 -1.45 -13.31
C ARG A 247 29.86 -1.38 -11.89
N PRO A 248 29.20 -1.99 -10.89
CA PRO A 248 29.73 -2.03 -9.54
C PRO A 248 31.10 -2.72 -9.53
N PRO A 249 32.10 -2.19 -8.78
CA PRO A 249 33.40 -2.84 -8.63
C PRO A 249 33.31 -4.19 -7.93
N GLU A 250 34.40 -4.94 -8.03
CA GLU A 250 34.57 -6.25 -7.41
C GLU A 250 34.38 -6.16 -5.91
N ARG A 251 33.61 -7.09 -5.33
CA ARG A 251 33.20 -7.00 -3.93
C ARG A 251 32.72 -8.31 -3.35
N GLY A 252 32.97 -8.51 -2.06
CA GLY A 252 32.39 -9.58 -1.24
C GLY A 252 31.63 -8.99 -0.05
N GLN A 253 30.81 -9.81 0.61
CA GLN A 253 30.05 -9.45 1.82
C GLN A 253 29.10 -8.24 1.64
N HIS A 254 28.68 -7.99 0.41
CA HIS A 254 27.63 -7.03 0.09
C HIS A 254 26.27 -7.72 0.19
N SER A 255 25.20 -6.94 0.09
CA SER A 255 23.84 -7.48 0.00
C SER A 255 23.14 -7.00 -1.24
N CYS A 256 22.29 -7.88 -1.78
CA CYS A 256 21.38 -7.57 -2.86
C CYS A 256 19.96 -7.99 -2.50
N ALA A 257 18.98 -7.29 -3.04
CA ALA A 257 17.58 -7.68 -3.02
C ALA A 257 16.91 -7.22 -4.31
N ILE A 258 15.80 -7.85 -4.68
CA ILE A 258 15.00 -7.48 -5.84
C ILE A 258 13.65 -6.95 -5.35
N SER A 259 13.27 -5.77 -5.84
CA SER A 259 11.94 -5.19 -5.61
C SER A 259 11.45 -4.54 -6.90
N ASN A 260 10.20 -4.81 -7.30
CA ASN A 260 9.60 -4.25 -8.53
C ASN A 260 10.50 -4.36 -9.78
N ARG A 261 11.09 -5.53 -10.03
CA ARG A 261 12.01 -5.78 -11.17
C ARG A 261 13.27 -4.91 -11.16
N VAL A 262 13.64 -4.36 -10.00
CA VAL A 262 14.89 -3.64 -9.80
C VAL A 262 15.73 -4.41 -8.79
N LEU A 263 16.90 -4.89 -9.23
CA LEU A 263 17.92 -5.43 -8.35
C LEU A 263 18.68 -4.25 -7.73
N VAL A 264 18.70 -4.23 -6.40
CA VAL A 264 19.44 -3.26 -5.61
C VAL A 264 20.65 -3.95 -5.01
N LEU A 265 21.81 -3.31 -5.10
CA LEU A 265 23.08 -3.76 -4.54
C LEU A 265 23.63 -2.69 -3.60
N HIS A 266 24.05 -3.08 -2.39
CA HIS A 266 24.63 -2.14 -1.43
C HIS A 266 25.83 -2.71 -0.66
N GLY A 267 26.84 -1.86 -0.50
CA GLY A 267 27.92 -2.06 0.45
C GLY A 267 28.92 -3.15 0.04
N GLY A 268 29.45 -3.84 1.05
CA GLY A 268 30.49 -4.86 0.93
C GLY A 268 31.91 -4.31 1.06
N SER A 269 32.87 -5.15 0.71
CA SER A 269 34.29 -4.83 0.75
C SER A 269 35.01 -5.38 -0.46
N ASN A 270 36.14 -4.76 -0.80
CA ASN A 270 37.09 -5.29 -1.76
C ASN A 270 38.51 -5.19 -1.21
N ARG A 271 39.50 -5.54 -2.02
CA ARG A 271 40.93 -5.53 -1.64
C ARG A 271 41.41 -4.17 -1.10
N TYR A 272 40.78 -3.07 -1.50
CA TYR A 272 41.28 -1.72 -1.26
C TYR A 272 40.49 -0.97 -0.20
N LYS A 273 39.18 -1.24 -0.09
CA LYS A 273 38.28 -0.44 0.74
C LYS A 273 36.97 -1.16 1.04
N LEU A 274 36.31 -0.60 2.05
CA LEU A 274 34.90 -0.84 2.33
C LEU A 274 34.06 0.03 1.39
N LEU A 275 33.01 -0.56 0.83
CA LEU A 275 32.13 0.05 -0.16
C LEU A 275 30.85 0.55 0.52
N ARG A 276 30.32 1.66 0.02
CA ARG A 276 29.13 2.34 0.56
C ARG A 276 28.16 2.79 -0.52
N ASP A 277 28.49 2.43 -1.75
CA ASP A 277 27.73 2.74 -2.94
C ASP A 277 26.42 1.95 -2.94
N VAL A 278 25.46 2.49 -3.69
CA VAL A 278 24.18 1.85 -3.96
C VAL A 278 24.08 1.77 -5.47
N TRP A 279 23.87 0.57 -5.97
CA TRP A 279 23.71 0.32 -7.39
C TRP A 279 22.35 -0.29 -7.65
N THR A 280 21.72 0.11 -8.75
CA THR A 280 20.46 -0.47 -9.21
C THR A 280 20.62 -1.03 -10.61
N LEU A 281 19.91 -2.12 -10.87
CA LEU A 281 19.83 -2.76 -12.18
C LEU A 281 18.37 -3.04 -12.49
N LYS A 282 17.86 -2.46 -13.58
CA LYS A 282 16.52 -2.74 -14.08
C LYS A 282 16.50 -4.06 -14.85
N LEU A 283 15.65 -4.99 -14.42
CA LEU A 283 15.54 -6.36 -14.96
C LEU A 283 14.49 -6.48 -16.08
N ASP A 284 13.76 -5.41 -16.38
CA ASP A 284 12.77 -5.33 -17.46
C ASP A 284 13.36 -4.80 -18.79
N ALA A 285 14.58 -4.28 -18.76
CA ALA A 285 15.26 -3.76 -19.94
C ALA A 285 15.79 -4.89 -20.84
N SER A 286 15.64 -4.74 -22.15
CA SER A 286 16.21 -5.67 -23.16
C SER A 286 17.73 -5.80 -23.07
N THR A 287 18.41 -4.80 -22.51
CA THR A 287 19.80 -4.89 -22.07
C THR A 287 19.92 -4.23 -20.69
N PRO A 288 20.10 -5.02 -19.61
CA PRO A 288 20.23 -4.47 -18.26
C PRO A 288 21.41 -3.49 -18.17
N HIS A 289 21.17 -2.33 -17.54
CA HIS A 289 22.19 -1.32 -17.31
C HIS A 289 22.29 -1.01 -15.82
N TRP A 290 23.51 -1.08 -15.30
CA TRP A 290 23.79 -0.68 -13.93
C TRP A 290 23.73 0.84 -13.80
N SER A 291 23.14 1.31 -12.71
CA SER A 291 23.09 2.73 -12.36
C SER A 291 23.58 2.92 -10.94
N GLU A 292 24.67 3.67 -10.76
CA GLU A 292 25.08 4.13 -9.43
C GLU A 292 24.12 5.20 -8.93
N VAL A 293 23.49 4.95 -7.79
CA VAL A 293 22.57 5.90 -7.16
C VAL A 293 23.41 6.86 -6.32
N LYS A 294 23.60 8.08 -6.81
CA LYS A 294 24.27 9.14 -6.06
C LYS A 294 23.42 9.54 -4.85
N ILE A 295 23.89 9.18 -3.66
CA ILE A 295 23.17 9.46 -2.40
C ILE A 295 23.60 10.80 -1.80
N PHE A 296 22.62 11.56 -1.32
CA PHE A 296 22.79 12.83 -0.60
C PHE A 296 22.55 12.61 0.91
N GLY A 297 23.12 13.46 1.77
CA GLY A 297 22.89 13.44 3.22
C GLY A 297 23.92 12.65 4.05
N PRO A 298 23.63 12.35 5.34
CA PRO A 298 24.57 11.68 6.22
C PRO A 298 24.92 10.28 5.70
N SER A 299 26.23 9.97 5.64
CA SER A 299 26.72 8.66 5.18
C SER A 299 26.77 7.66 6.33
N LEU A 300 26.39 6.41 6.07
CA LEU A 300 26.77 5.26 6.90
C LEU A 300 28.29 5.27 7.15
N TRP A 301 28.70 5.03 8.40
CA TRP A 301 30.12 5.01 8.76
C TRP A 301 30.67 3.61 8.65
N VAL A 302 31.90 3.57 8.18
CA VAL A 302 32.73 2.38 8.24
C VAL A 302 34.11 2.87 8.65
N GLY A 303 34.81 2.07 9.46
CA GLY A 303 36.08 2.40 10.10
C GLY A 303 37.16 2.97 9.16
N LYS A 304 38.28 3.41 9.76
CA LYS A 304 39.43 3.95 9.01
C LYS A 304 39.82 2.99 7.88
N LYS A 305 40.26 3.55 6.74
CA LYS A 305 40.87 2.79 5.62
C LYS A 305 41.75 1.68 6.21
N GLN A 306 41.38 0.42 6.01
CA GLN A 306 42.26 -0.67 6.37
C GLN A 306 43.54 -0.48 5.55
N LYS A 307 44.70 -0.43 6.21
CA LYS A 307 45.97 -0.66 5.51
C LYS A 307 45.84 -2.04 4.85
N ALA A 308 46.43 -2.23 3.68
CA ALA A 308 46.49 -3.52 3.02
C ALA A 308 47.33 -4.49 3.86
N VAL A 309 46.75 -5.00 4.95
CA VAL A 309 47.31 -6.09 5.74
C VAL A 309 46.71 -7.36 5.15
N PRO A 310 47.52 -8.38 4.87
CA PRO A 310 46.96 -9.69 4.65
C PRO A 310 46.25 -10.09 5.95
N TYR A 311 44.97 -10.48 5.84
CA TYR A 311 44.16 -11.15 6.86
C TYR A 311 43.24 -10.32 7.78
N GLN A 312 42.07 -10.94 8.00
CA GLN A 312 40.87 -10.55 8.77
C GLN A 312 39.94 -9.50 8.15
N ILE A 313 39.05 -9.98 7.27
CA ILE A 313 37.79 -9.28 7.00
C ILE A 313 36.84 -9.60 8.16
N ALA A 314 36.58 -8.61 9.01
CA ALA A 314 35.54 -8.72 10.03
C ALA A 314 34.18 -8.98 9.34
N PRO A 315 33.42 -10.02 9.74
CA PRO A 315 32.16 -10.38 9.10
C PRO A 315 31.14 -9.26 9.31
N CYS A 316 30.88 -8.48 8.25
CA CYS A 316 29.90 -7.40 8.26
C CYS A 316 29.12 -7.42 6.95
N ARG A 317 28.30 -8.46 6.71
CA ARG A 317 27.29 -8.39 5.64
C ARG A 317 26.14 -7.51 6.17
N PRO A 318 25.89 -6.31 5.62
CA PRO A 318 24.72 -5.53 6.03
C PRO A 318 23.46 -6.27 5.58
N PHE A 319 22.45 -6.38 6.42
CA PHE A 319 21.14 -6.84 5.94
C PHE A 319 20.54 -5.78 5.02
N LEU A 320 19.89 -6.21 3.94
CA LEU A 320 19.21 -5.34 3.01
C LEU A 320 17.84 -5.90 2.66
N GLU A 321 16.80 -5.12 2.90
CA GLU A 321 15.44 -5.37 2.45
C GLU A 321 15.02 -4.27 1.47
N ALA A 322 14.47 -4.64 0.32
CA ALA A 322 13.98 -3.68 -0.67
C ALA A 322 12.47 -3.83 -0.85
N SER A 323 11.72 -2.74 -0.62
CA SER A 323 10.27 -2.71 -0.82
C SER A 323 9.85 -1.41 -1.50
N GLY A 324 9.26 -1.50 -2.68
CA GLY A 324 8.81 -0.32 -3.41
C GLY A 324 9.99 0.57 -3.82
N ASP A 325 9.98 1.82 -3.36
CA ASP A 325 11.09 2.77 -3.52
C ASP A 325 12.08 2.77 -2.33
N GLY A 326 11.71 2.07 -1.25
CA GLY A 326 12.47 2.04 -0.01
C GLY A 326 13.48 0.90 0.02
N ILE A 327 14.68 1.20 0.51
CA ILE A 327 15.69 0.22 0.93
C ILE A 327 15.89 0.39 2.43
N LEU A 328 15.79 -0.70 3.17
CA LEU A 328 16.12 -0.74 4.58
C LEU A 328 17.44 -1.48 4.76
N VAL A 329 18.37 -0.86 5.50
CA VAL A 329 19.68 -1.43 5.82
C VAL A 329 19.87 -1.40 7.32
N LEU A 330 20.16 -2.57 7.88
CA LEU A 330 20.67 -2.70 9.23
C LEU A 330 22.21 -2.68 9.15
N GLY A 331 22.83 -1.64 9.73
CA GLY A 331 24.26 -1.39 9.59
C GLY A 331 24.82 -0.47 10.67
N ARG A 332 26.09 -0.07 10.57
CA ARG A 332 26.75 0.75 11.60
C ARG A 332 26.75 2.25 11.25
N GLY A 333 26.44 3.11 12.23
CA GLY A 333 26.45 4.57 12.12
C GLY A 333 27.79 5.21 12.48
N LYS A 334 27.96 6.52 12.21
CA LYS A 334 29.17 7.29 12.56
C LYS A 334 29.25 7.52 14.06
N PRO A 335 30.39 7.26 14.74
CA PRO A 335 30.57 7.64 16.13
C PRO A 335 30.34 9.15 16.27
N SER A 336 29.41 9.54 17.14
CA SER A 336 29.27 10.93 17.59
C SER A 336 30.14 11.13 18.85
N LYS A 337 30.33 12.37 19.31
CA LYS A 337 31.05 12.61 20.60
C LYS A 337 30.19 12.28 21.82
N GLU A 338 28.89 12.07 21.61
CA GLU A 338 27.87 11.82 22.64
C GLU A 338 27.39 10.35 22.63
N ASP A 339 27.63 9.61 21.53
CA ASP A 339 27.30 8.19 21.37
C ASP A 339 28.57 7.31 21.31
N HIS A 340 28.53 6.15 21.94
CA HIS A 340 29.64 5.20 21.96
C HIS A 340 30.04 4.75 20.53
N PRO A 341 31.34 4.60 20.23
CA PRO A 341 31.80 4.13 18.93
C PRO A 341 31.43 2.66 18.70
N GLY A 342 30.37 2.37 17.95
CA GLY A 342 30.06 0.98 17.55
C GLY A 342 28.59 0.59 17.37
N ASP A 343 27.64 1.47 17.68
CA ASP A 343 26.24 1.07 17.77
C ASP A 343 25.62 0.69 16.42
N LEU A 344 25.02 -0.50 16.40
CA LEU A 344 24.13 -0.96 15.35
C LEU A 344 23.04 0.09 15.14
N SER A 345 22.60 0.33 13.91
CA SER A 345 21.55 1.30 13.61
C SER A 345 20.76 0.88 12.39
N LEU A 346 19.47 1.18 12.41
CA LEU A 346 18.58 0.95 11.27
C LEU A 346 18.53 2.20 10.38
N TRP A 347 18.71 2.01 9.08
CA TRP A 347 18.75 3.08 8.09
C TRP A 347 17.81 2.80 6.94
N ALA A 348 17.07 3.83 6.54
CA ALA A 348 16.17 3.78 5.40
C ALA A 348 16.69 4.70 4.29
N LEU A 349 16.67 4.22 3.05
CA LEU A 349 17.00 4.95 1.83
C LEU A 349 15.77 4.98 0.92
N SER A 350 15.38 6.16 0.46
CA SER A 350 14.49 6.28 -0.70
C SER A 350 15.32 6.42 -1.97
N LEU A 351 15.07 5.54 -2.95
CA LEU A 351 15.73 5.58 -4.25
C LEU A 351 15.31 6.81 -5.07
N GLN A 352 14.06 7.26 -4.97
CA GLN A 352 13.60 8.51 -5.60
C GLN A 352 14.25 9.75 -4.97
N ARG A 353 14.23 9.86 -3.64
CA ARG A 353 14.80 11.01 -2.92
C ARG A 353 16.33 10.96 -2.85
N ARG A 354 16.91 9.79 -3.11
CA ARG A 354 18.36 9.51 -3.08
C ARG A 354 19.00 9.97 -1.78
N ARG A 355 18.37 9.67 -0.64
CA ARG A 355 18.83 10.16 0.67
C ARG A 355 18.68 9.07 1.72
N TRP A 356 19.68 8.95 2.58
CA TRP A 356 19.61 8.13 3.79
C TRP A 356 18.94 8.89 4.94
N ARG A 357 18.17 8.17 5.76
CA ARG A 357 17.66 8.61 7.06
C ARG A 357 17.86 7.49 8.06
N ARG A 358 18.38 7.83 9.24
CA ARG A 358 18.39 6.93 10.39
C ARG A 358 16.94 6.74 10.85
N VAL A 359 16.50 5.50 11.01
CA VAL A 359 15.19 5.19 11.59
C VAL A 359 15.31 5.42 13.11
N PRO A 360 14.47 6.27 13.72
CA PRO A 360 14.57 6.61 15.13
C PRO A 360 13.96 5.49 15.99
N VAL A 361 14.71 4.41 16.18
CA VAL A 361 14.33 3.27 17.04
C VAL A 361 15.46 2.98 18.03
N GLU A 362 15.10 2.57 19.24
CA GLU A 362 16.05 2.08 20.24
C GLU A 362 16.58 0.71 19.80
N MET A 363 17.88 0.59 19.62
CA MET A 363 18.47 -0.61 19.03
C MET A 363 18.66 -1.70 20.09
N PRO A 364 18.48 -2.98 19.75
CA PRO A 364 18.86 -4.08 20.63
C PRO A 364 20.38 -4.04 20.92
N PRO A 365 20.87 -4.79 21.93
CA PRO A 365 22.29 -4.84 22.28
C PRO A 365 23.21 -5.00 21.06
N ALA A 366 24.42 -4.44 21.10
CA ALA A 366 25.32 -4.48 19.94
C ALA A 366 25.93 -5.88 19.74
N TRP A 367 25.56 -6.51 18.63
CA TRP A 367 26.10 -7.80 18.19
C TRP A 367 27.01 -7.62 16.96
N ALA A 368 28.02 -8.49 16.80
CA ALA A 368 28.90 -8.59 15.65
C ALA A 368 28.62 -9.90 14.89
N GLY A 369 28.58 -9.84 13.55
CA GLY A 369 28.22 -11.00 12.73
C GLY A 369 26.71 -11.21 12.55
N ASN A 370 25.91 -10.15 12.59
CA ASN A 370 24.45 -10.28 12.64
C ASN A 370 23.88 -10.57 11.26
N PHE A 371 23.14 -11.66 11.18
CA PHE A 371 22.33 -12.01 10.02
C PHE A 371 20.89 -11.67 10.35
N ALA A 372 20.19 -11.08 9.40
CA ALA A 372 18.77 -10.79 9.55
C ALA A 372 18.02 -11.39 8.36
N ALA A 373 16.77 -11.74 8.60
CA ALA A 373 15.83 -12.18 7.58
C ALA A 373 14.55 -11.38 7.74
N SER A 374 14.00 -10.91 6.63
CA SER A 374 12.61 -10.46 6.57
C SER A 374 11.71 -11.68 6.42
N PHE A 375 10.56 -11.71 7.07
CA PHE A 375 9.50 -12.69 6.77
C PHE A 375 8.15 -11.99 6.55
N HIS A 376 7.28 -12.66 5.81
CA HIS A 376 5.94 -12.18 5.45
C HIS A 376 4.92 -13.21 5.92
N GLU A 377 4.06 -12.85 6.87
CA GLU A 377 3.02 -13.75 7.41
C GLU A 377 1.63 -13.22 7.04
N GLY A 378 0.85 -13.98 6.25
CA GLY A 378 -0.61 -13.91 6.22
C GLY A 378 -1.29 -12.54 5.98
N GLY A 379 -0.57 -11.51 5.54
CA GLY A 379 -1.10 -10.13 5.41
C GLY A 379 -0.87 -9.22 6.63
N VAL A 380 -0.16 -9.67 7.66
CA VAL A 380 0.46 -8.80 8.69
C VAL A 380 1.82 -8.35 8.14
N GLY A 381 2.27 -7.14 8.50
CA GLY A 381 3.42 -6.45 7.88
C GLY A 381 4.71 -7.28 7.74
N ASN A 382 5.65 -6.80 6.93
CA ASN A 382 6.96 -7.46 6.82
C ASN A 382 7.63 -7.41 8.19
N VAL A 383 8.01 -8.54 8.78
CA VAL A 383 8.72 -8.51 10.07
C VAL A 383 10.19 -8.74 9.79
N LEU A 384 11.04 -7.83 10.28
CA LEU A 384 12.48 -8.00 10.23
C LEU A 384 12.93 -8.71 11.49
N LEU A 385 13.49 -9.92 11.32
CA LEU A 385 14.10 -10.69 12.39
C LEU A 385 15.62 -10.58 12.33
N VAL A 386 16.22 -10.29 13.46
CA VAL A 386 17.67 -10.32 13.68
C VAL A 386 17.97 -11.55 14.52
N LEU A 387 18.78 -12.44 13.95
CA LEU A 387 19.35 -13.59 14.65
C LEU A 387 20.75 -13.21 15.13
N GLY A 388 21.09 -13.62 16.36
CA GLY A 388 22.27 -13.18 17.11
C GLY A 388 23.64 -13.34 16.45
N GLY A 389 24.66 -12.87 17.16
CA GLY A 389 26.08 -12.83 16.77
C GLY A 389 27.01 -12.81 17.99
N GLU A 390 28.23 -12.31 17.89
CA GLU A 390 29.13 -12.09 19.04
C GLU A 390 28.80 -10.76 19.74
N ARG A 391 28.55 -10.75 21.05
CA ARG A 391 28.25 -9.52 21.80
C ARG A 391 29.51 -8.64 21.88
N MET A 392 29.42 -7.40 21.39
CA MET A 392 30.56 -6.48 21.39
C MET A 392 30.83 -5.95 22.81
N GLY A 393 32.06 -6.10 23.31
CA GLY A 393 32.53 -5.49 24.56
C GLY A 393 32.80 -6.45 25.73
N SER A 394 32.57 -7.76 25.59
CA SER A 394 33.10 -8.75 26.53
C SER A 394 34.57 -9.01 26.21
N SER A 395 35.48 -8.49 27.04
CA SER A 395 36.89 -8.91 27.00
C SER A 395 36.94 -10.43 27.23
N PRO A 396 37.68 -11.22 26.44
CA PRO A 396 37.88 -12.63 26.75
C PRO A 396 38.60 -12.71 28.09
N VAL A 397 37.92 -13.23 29.12
CA VAL A 397 38.61 -13.65 30.34
C VAL A 397 39.47 -14.84 29.93
N ALA A 398 40.80 -14.67 30.01
CA ALA A 398 41.74 -15.73 29.68
C ALA A 398 41.42 -16.97 30.54
N GLY A 399 40.96 -18.05 29.91
CA GLY A 399 40.69 -19.34 30.55
C GLY A 399 39.23 -19.82 30.51
N THR A 400 38.28 -19.03 30.02
CA THR A 400 36.91 -19.48 29.74
C THR A 400 36.57 -19.22 28.28
N GLY A 401 35.82 -20.14 27.65
CA GLY A 401 35.57 -20.18 26.21
C GLY A 401 35.09 -18.85 25.60
N SER A 402 35.38 -18.69 24.30
CA SER A 402 35.02 -17.55 23.44
C SER A 402 33.62 -16.98 23.71
N PRO A 403 33.36 -15.67 23.49
CA PRO A 403 32.04 -15.08 23.73
C PRO A 403 31.01 -15.78 22.86
N LEU A 404 30.15 -16.57 23.50
CA LEU A 404 29.16 -17.41 22.86
C LEU A 404 28.08 -16.52 22.23
N CYS A 405 27.71 -16.82 20.98
CA CYS A 405 26.46 -16.30 20.44
C CYS A 405 25.33 -17.00 21.20
N ASP A 406 24.59 -16.27 22.02
CA ASP A 406 23.34 -16.77 22.59
C ASP A 406 22.25 -16.51 21.55
N GLY A 407 21.58 -17.56 21.07
CA GLY A 407 20.61 -17.55 19.97
C GLY A 407 19.34 -16.71 20.20
N GLU A 408 19.48 -15.50 20.73
CA GLU A 408 18.45 -14.49 20.91
C GLU A 408 17.87 -14.06 19.56
N LEU A 409 16.55 -13.88 19.55
CA LEU A 409 15.81 -13.37 18.42
C LEU A 409 15.22 -12.01 18.77
N TRP A 410 15.50 -11.04 17.90
CA TRP A 410 14.90 -9.72 17.98
C TRP A 410 14.07 -9.48 16.72
N SER A 411 12.87 -8.98 16.92
CA SER A 411 11.93 -8.70 15.83
C SER A 411 11.60 -7.22 15.79
N ILE A 412 11.42 -6.69 14.59
CA ILE A 412 10.85 -5.36 14.39
C ILE A 412 9.86 -5.44 13.26
N ASP A 413 8.63 -5.03 13.53
CA ASP A 413 7.58 -5.03 12.54
C ASP A 413 7.85 -3.87 11.57
N LEU A 414 8.26 -4.21 10.36
CA LEU A 414 8.25 -3.30 9.23
C LEU A 414 6.82 -3.30 8.70
N ALA A 415 5.96 -2.57 9.37
CA ALA A 415 4.65 -2.27 8.84
C ALA A 415 4.85 -1.56 7.48
N ALA A 416 4.67 -2.31 6.38
CA ALA A 416 3.95 -1.73 5.25
C ALA A 416 2.61 -1.31 5.87
N ARG A 417 2.48 0.01 6.10
CA ARG A 417 1.42 0.67 6.89
C ARG A 417 0.23 -0.24 7.21
N PRO A 418 -0.21 -0.37 8.48
CA PRO A 418 -1.31 -1.26 8.87
C PRO A 418 -2.42 -1.17 7.83
N SER A 419 -2.67 -2.28 7.11
CA SER A 419 -3.68 -2.41 6.04
C SER A 419 -4.15 -1.05 5.50
N LYS A 420 -3.27 -0.29 4.81
CA LYS A 420 -3.41 1.15 4.53
C LYS A 420 -4.88 1.52 4.29
N LEU A 421 -5.53 2.10 5.30
CA LEU A 421 -6.90 2.59 5.14
C LEU A 421 -6.81 3.79 4.20
N LEU A 422 -7.33 3.62 2.99
CA LEU A 422 -7.35 4.66 1.96
C LEU A 422 -8.78 5.19 1.85
N LEU A 423 -8.95 6.50 1.96
CA LEU A 423 -10.17 7.19 1.59
C LEU A 423 -10.00 7.75 0.17
N LEU A 424 -10.77 7.26 -0.79
CA LEU A 424 -10.83 7.80 -2.16
C LEU A 424 -12.21 8.43 -2.38
N THR A 425 -12.23 9.74 -2.56
CA THR A 425 -13.48 10.50 -2.72
C THR A 425 -13.56 11.19 -4.08
N LEU A 426 -14.75 11.11 -4.68
CA LEU A 426 -15.11 11.79 -5.93
C LEU A 426 -15.88 13.06 -5.60
N GLN A 427 -15.49 14.24 -6.10
CA GLN A 427 -16.02 15.50 -5.57
C GLN A 427 -16.07 16.70 -6.52
N LYS A 428 -17.12 17.51 -6.38
CA LYS A 428 -17.31 18.79 -7.09
C LYS A 428 -16.42 19.90 -6.51
N LEU A 429 -15.56 20.47 -7.36
CA LEU A 429 -14.81 21.69 -7.05
C LEU A 429 -15.78 22.86 -6.82
N LEU A 430 -15.65 23.52 -5.67
CA LEU A 430 -16.29 24.80 -5.41
C LEU A 430 -15.73 25.84 -6.40
N ARG A 431 -16.57 26.25 -7.35
CA ARG A 431 -16.35 27.22 -8.45
C ARG A 431 -15.52 26.74 -9.65
N SER A 432 -16.17 26.87 -10.82
CA SER A 432 -15.56 26.75 -12.15
C SER A 432 -14.50 27.82 -12.36
N GLY A 433 -13.25 27.40 -12.55
CA GLY A 433 -12.15 28.27 -12.98
C GLY A 433 -10.99 28.27 -12.00
N SER A 434 -9.99 27.44 -12.31
CA SER A 434 -8.60 27.56 -11.84
C SER A 434 -8.42 28.17 -10.44
N VAL A 435 -8.82 27.46 -9.39
CA VAL A 435 -8.35 27.75 -8.04
C VAL A 435 -7.36 26.65 -7.67
N ARG A 436 -6.14 27.06 -7.30
CA ARG A 436 -5.14 26.16 -6.73
C ARG A 436 -5.78 25.40 -5.56
N PHE A 437 -5.62 24.08 -5.57
CA PHE A 437 -5.94 23.16 -4.48
C PHE A 437 -5.53 23.78 -3.14
N SER A 438 -6.47 24.33 -2.36
CA SER A 438 -6.13 24.91 -1.06
C SER A 438 -6.17 23.80 -0.01
N GLU A 439 -5.15 23.73 0.84
CA GLU A 439 -5.06 22.78 1.95
C GLU A 439 -6.24 22.88 2.94
N ASP A 440 -7.03 23.95 2.87
CA ASP A 440 -8.15 24.24 3.77
C ASP A 440 -9.35 23.30 3.58
N VAL A 441 -9.57 22.76 2.36
CA VAL A 441 -10.68 21.81 2.10
C VAL A 441 -10.45 20.46 2.81
N LEU A 442 -9.21 20.15 3.19
CA LEU A 442 -8.82 18.87 3.81
C LEU A 442 -8.74 18.92 5.34
N ARG A 443 -9.41 19.88 6.01
CA ARG A 443 -9.28 20.10 7.46
C ARG A 443 -10.54 19.86 8.29
N THR A 444 -11.66 19.46 7.69
CA THR A 444 -12.94 19.27 8.40
C THR A 444 -13.67 18.00 7.97
N GLY A 445 -14.68 17.59 8.76
CA GLY A 445 -15.52 16.42 8.48
C GLY A 445 -14.73 15.13 8.31
N ILE A 446 -15.04 14.35 7.28
CA ILE A 446 -14.37 13.11 6.92
C ILE A 446 -12.87 13.31 6.58
N PHE A 447 -12.47 14.52 6.16
CA PHE A 447 -11.07 14.87 5.91
C PHE A 447 -10.31 15.36 7.15
N ASP A 448 -11.00 15.59 8.26
CA ASP A 448 -10.38 16.00 9.52
C ASP A 448 -9.29 14.98 9.96
N ARG A 449 -8.13 15.49 10.40
CA ARG A 449 -6.96 14.68 10.76
C ARG A 449 -6.85 14.41 12.26
N SER A 450 -7.81 14.89 13.05
CA SER A 450 -7.79 14.85 14.52
C SER A 450 -9.08 14.30 15.15
N GLY A 451 -10.23 14.51 14.51
CA GLY A 451 -11.53 14.11 15.04
C GLY A 451 -12.29 13.10 14.16
N SER A 452 -11.87 12.90 12.91
CA SER A 452 -12.53 11.93 12.02
C SER A 452 -12.21 10.49 12.43
N PRO A 453 -13.17 9.54 12.31
CA PRO A 453 -12.86 8.11 12.35
C PRO A 453 -11.77 7.67 11.35
N LEU A 454 -11.52 8.49 10.32
CA LEU A 454 -10.51 8.27 9.28
C LEU A 454 -9.27 9.16 9.45
N GLN A 455 -8.98 9.63 10.65
CA GLN A 455 -7.84 10.51 10.94
C GLN A 455 -6.48 9.91 10.52
N GLN A 456 -6.32 8.58 10.62
CA GLN A 456 -5.09 7.86 10.23
C GLN A 456 -5.10 7.40 8.77
N ALA A 457 -6.19 7.62 8.02
CA ALA A 457 -6.31 7.16 6.65
C ALA A 457 -5.45 8.00 5.69
N SER A 458 -4.92 7.36 4.65
CA SER A 458 -4.41 8.08 3.49
C SER A 458 -5.61 8.65 2.72
N LYS A 459 -5.60 9.94 2.38
CA LYS A 459 -6.76 10.62 1.77
C LYS A 459 -6.46 11.01 0.33
N VAL A 460 -7.33 10.61 -0.58
CA VAL A 460 -7.26 10.89 -2.02
C VAL A 460 -8.55 11.58 -2.43
N TYR A 461 -8.37 12.71 -3.08
CA TYR A 461 -9.43 13.57 -3.57
C TYR A 461 -9.37 13.59 -5.09
N VAL A 462 -10.46 13.23 -5.75
CA VAL A 462 -10.59 13.31 -7.21
C VAL A 462 -11.53 14.46 -7.54
N PRO A 463 -11.05 15.55 -8.14
CA PRO A 463 -11.91 16.64 -8.55
C PRO A 463 -12.86 16.24 -9.70
N TYR A 464 -14.06 16.77 -9.69
CA TYR A 464 -15.11 16.49 -10.66
C TYR A 464 -15.03 17.53 -11.76
N CYS A 465 -14.45 17.11 -12.87
CA CYS A 465 -14.23 17.94 -14.06
C CYS A 465 -15.02 17.45 -15.28
N THR A 466 -15.85 16.42 -15.13
CA THR A 466 -16.46 15.69 -16.25
C THR A 466 -17.94 15.94 -16.45
N SER A 467 -18.63 16.55 -15.48
CA SER A 467 -20.06 16.93 -15.59
C SER A 467 -21.03 15.76 -15.91
N ASP A 468 -20.61 14.51 -15.67
CA ASP A 468 -21.35 13.26 -15.95
C ASP A 468 -21.60 12.39 -14.69
N ALA A 469 -21.51 12.99 -13.51
CA ALA A 469 -21.57 12.34 -12.20
C ALA A 469 -20.61 11.15 -12.07
N TYR A 470 -19.44 11.21 -12.73
CA TYR A 470 -18.45 10.14 -12.80
C TYR A 470 -18.92 8.85 -13.53
N MET A 471 -20.00 8.92 -14.31
CA MET A 471 -20.58 7.73 -14.97
C MET A 471 -20.21 7.59 -16.44
N GLY A 472 -19.82 8.69 -17.09
CA GLY A 472 -19.63 8.75 -18.53
C GLY A 472 -18.32 8.15 -19.02
N ASP A 473 -18.36 7.63 -20.25
CA ASP A 473 -17.18 7.40 -21.09
C ASP A 473 -17.51 7.71 -22.56
N GLY A 474 -17.92 8.95 -22.80
CA GLY A 474 -18.41 9.44 -24.08
C GLY A 474 -17.95 10.85 -24.40
N ALA A 475 -18.43 11.34 -25.54
CA ALA A 475 -18.29 12.73 -25.95
C ALA A 475 -19.64 13.19 -26.50
N PHE A 476 -20.02 14.43 -26.20
CA PHE A 476 -21.22 15.05 -26.75
C PHE A 476 -20.88 16.49 -27.17
N GLY A 477 -20.96 16.74 -28.48
CA GLY A 477 -20.42 17.98 -29.07
C GLY A 477 -18.93 18.14 -28.78
N PRO A 478 -18.46 19.33 -28.35
CA PRO A 478 -17.04 19.57 -28.04
C PRO A 478 -16.62 19.05 -26.65
N TRP A 479 -17.55 18.54 -25.84
CA TRP A 479 -17.32 18.19 -24.44
C TRP A 479 -17.00 16.70 -24.26
N GLN A 480 -16.11 16.40 -23.31
CA GLN A 480 -15.67 15.05 -22.96
C GLN A 480 -16.24 14.64 -21.60
N PHE A 481 -16.99 13.54 -21.58
CA PHE A 481 -17.62 12.99 -20.38
C PHE A 481 -16.88 11.68 -20.05
N ARG A 482 -15.85 11.78 -19.21
CA ARG A 482 -14.86 10.71 -18.95
C ARG A 482 -14.83 10.25 -17.51
N GLY A 483 -15.91 10.47 -16.78
CA GLY A 483 -16.06 10.18 -15.37
C GLY A 483 -15.58 8.78 -14.97
N ALA A 484 -16.20 7.75 -15.55
CA ALA A 484 -15.89 6.35 -15.24
C ALA A 484 -14.44 6.00 -15.63
N ARG A 485 -13.99 6.54 -16.76
CA ARG A 485 -12.61 6.36 -17.24
C ARG A 485 -11.58 6.97 -16.30
N ILE A 486 -11.85 8.16 -15.74
CA ILE A 486 -10.98 8.82 -14.76
C ILE A 486 -10.90 7.99 -13.49
N VAL A 487 -12.03 7.51 -12.95
CA VAL A 487 -12.04 6.67 -11.73
C VAL A 487 -11.18 5.42 -11.94
N ARG A 488 -11.39 4.70 -13.06
CA ARG A 488 -10.59 3.51 -13.41
C ARG A 488 -9.09 3.82 -13.51
N ALA A 489 -8.74 4.96 -14.09
CA ALA A 489 -7.33 5.38 -14.22
C ALA A 489 -6.71 5.73 -12.86
N VAL A 490 -7.44 6.45 -12.01
CA VAL A 490 -6.99 6.77 -10.64
C VAL A 490 -6.74 5.50 -9.83
N LEU A 491 -7.64 4.51 -9.88
CA LEU A 491 -7.45 3.25 -9.16
C LEU A 491 -6.21 2.47 -9.64
N LYS A 492 -5.93 2.49 -10.94
CA LYS A 492 -4.71 1.90 -11.52
C LYS A 492 -3.45 2.63 -11.04
N ASP A 493 -3.47 3.96 -11.02
CA ASP A 493 -2.35 4.77 -10.51
C ASP A 493 -2.15 4.55 -9.00
N LEU A 494 -3.22 4.41 -8.22
CA LEU A 494 -3.13 4.13 -6.78
C LEU A 494 -2.48 2.78 -6.48
N ARG A 495 -2.72 1.75 -7.31
CA ARG A 495 -2.00 0.47 -7.23
C ARG A 495 -0.48 0.66 -7.37
N THR A 496 -0.04 1.55 -8.26
CA THR A 496 1.39 1.89 -8.39
C THR A 496 1.93 2.76 -7.25
N ARG A 497 1.05 3.40 -6.47
CA ARG A 497 1.38 4.27 -5.33
C ARG A 497 1.14 3.62 -3.96
N GLY A 498 1.13 2.28 -3.93
CA GLY A 498 1.12 1.51 -2.69
C GLY A 498 -0.26 1.11 -2.18
N LEU A 499 -1.31 1.10 -3.01
CA LEU A 499 -2.55 0.39 -2.71
C LEU A 499 -2.36 -1.11 -3.03
N ARG A 500 -2.01 -1.92 -2.02
CA ARG A 500 -1.61 -3.34 -2.16
C ARG A 500 -2.67 -4.29 -1.56
N PRO A 501 -2.70 -5.59 -1.95
CA PRO A 501 -3.47 -6.60 -1.24
C PRO A 501 -3.22 -6.55 0.28
N GLY A 502 -4.25 -6.80 1.08
CA GLY A 502 -4.28 -6.59 2.54
C GLY A 502 -4.71 -5.17 2.96
N SER A 503 -4.82 -4.21 2.04
CA SER A 503 -5.30 -2.86 2.36
C SER A 503 -6.82 -2.79 2.55
N ARG A 504 -7.29 -1.72 3.21
CA ARG A 504 -8.71 -1.34 3.26
C ARG A 504 -8.94 -0.08 2.42
N LEU A 505 -9.96 -0.08 1.59
CA LEU A 505 -10.34 1.08 0.77
C LEU A 505 -11.76 1.51 1.11
N ILE A 506 -11.93 2.75 1.53
CA ILE A 506 -13.21 3.44 1.52
C ILE A 506 -13.29 4.20 0.19
N PHE A 507 -14.15 3.73 -0.71
CA PHE A 507 -14.39 4.33 -2.02
C PHE A 507 -15.76 5.03 -2.01
N GLY A 508 -15.79 6.31 -2.35
CA GLY A 508 -17.01 7.07 -2.14
C GLY A 508 -17.00 8.48 -2.69
N GLY A 509 -17.93 9.26 -2.20
CA GLY A 509 -18.03 10.68 -2.51
C GLY A 509 -19.35 11.24 -1.99
N GLY A 510 -19.53 12.54 -2.20
CA GLY A 510 -20.76 13.25 -1.90
C GLY A 510 -21.49 13.70 -3.15
N SER A 511 -22.81 13.78 -3.08
CA SER A 511 -23.65 14.31 -4.17
C SER A 511 -23.37 13.56 -5.49
N ALA A 512 -23.05 14.28 -6.58
CA ALA A 512 -22.68 13.70 -7.87
C ALA A 512 -21.51 12.70 -7.79
N GLY A 513 -20.57 12.88 -6.87
CA GLY A 513 -19.48 11.93 -6.64
C GLY A 513 -19.96 10.61 -6.05
N SER A 514 -20.90 10.68 -5.11
CA SER A 514 -21.56 9.51 -4.52
C SER A 514 -22.36 8.72 -5.56
N ARG A 515 -23.05 9.42 -6.46
CA ARG A 515 -23.78 8.77 -7.56
C ARG A 515 -22.86 7.94 -8.46
N GLY A 516 -21.69 8.50 -8.81
CA GLY A 516 -20.67 7.75 -9.55
C GLY A 516 -20.07 6.59 -8.77
N ALA A 517 -19.77 6.82 -7.50
CA ALA A 517 -19.25 5.77 -6.61
C ALA A 517 -20.24 4.61 -6.48
N MET A 518 -21.54 4.90 -6.28
CA MET A 518 -22.62 3.93 -6.20
C MET A 518 -22.65 2.96 -7.39
N VAL A 519 -22.57 3.48 -8.62
CA VAL A 519 -22.66 2.63 -9.82
C VAL A 519 -21.36 1.86 -10.10
N LEU A 520 -20.21 2.41 -9.69
CA LEU A 520 -18.89 1.81 -9.89
C LEU A 520 -18.43 0.88 -8.75
N LEU A 521 -19.05 0.93 -7.57
CA LEU A 521 -18.52 0.30 -6.35
C LEU A 521 -18.18 -1.19 -6.54
N ASP A 522 -19.08 -1.98 -7.12
CA ASP A 522 -18.85 -3.40 -7.38
C ASP A 522 -17.76 -3.66 -8.41
N GLU A 523 -17.59 -2.76 -9.39
CA GLU A 523 -16.48 -2.81 -10.33
C GLU A 523 -15.16 -2.53 -9.63
N VAL A 524 -15.11 -1.52 -8.76
CA VAL A 524 -13.91 -1.16 -7.98
C VAL A 524 -13.44 -2.34 -7.12
N THR A 525 -14.35 -3.03 -6.45
CA THR A 525 -14.05 -4.25 -5.69
C THR A 525 -13.42 -5.33 -6.58
N LYS A 526 -13.97 -5.55 -7.77
CA LYS A 526 -13.41 -6.52 -8.75
C LYS A 526 -12.04 -6.11 -9.29
N MET A 527 -11.84 -4.81 -9.53
CA MET A 527 -10.55 -4.26 -10.00
C MET A 527 -9.44 -4.39 -8.95
N LEU A 528 -9.79 -4.58 -7.69
CA LEU A 528 -8.86 -4.56 -6.57
C LEU A 528 -8.86 -5.88 -5.79
N PRO A 529 -8.45 -7.02 -6.40
CA PRO A 529 -8.37 -8.29 -5.68
C PRO A 529 -7.42 -8.18 -4.49
N GLY A 530 -7.83 -8.81 -3.39
CA GLY A 530 -7.12 -8.80 -2.11
C GLY A 530 -7.25 -7.51 -1.29
N ILE A 531 -8.08 -6.56 -1.69
CA ILE A 531 -8.34 -5.32 -0.93
C ILE A 531 -9.77 -5.33 -0.41
N GLN A 532 -9.95 -5.01 0.86
CA GLN A 532 -11.28 -4.89 1.45
C GLN A 532 -11.86 -3.51 1.09
N VAL A 533 -12.85 -3.49 0.19
CA VAL A 533 -13.49 -2.25 -0.28
C VAL A 533 -14.81 -2.04 0.48
N HIS A 534 -15.03 -0.82 0.97
CA HIS A 534 -16.31 -0.34 1.50
C HIS A 534 -16.74 0.93 0.76
N GLY A 535 -18.03 1.06 0.48
CA GLY A 535 -18.63 2.27 -0.07
C GLY A 535 -18.80 3.35 0.99
N PHE A 536 -18.56 4.61 0.63
CA PHE A 536 -19.01 5.79 1.39
C PHE A 536 -19.87 6.67 0.51
N LEU A 537 -21.17 6.58 0.69
CA LEU A 537 -22.15 7.05 -0.27
C LEU A 537 -23.02 8.16 0.34
N ASP A 538 -22.57 9.42 0.25
CA ASP A 538 -23.32 10.57 0.77
C ASP A 538 -24.22 11.21 -0.30
N SER A 539 -25.53 11.17 -0.07
CA SER A 539 -26.59 11.78 -0.87
C SER A 539 -26.74 11.26 -2.32
N PRO A 540 -26.65 9.93 -2.62
CA PRO A 540 -26.99 9.40 -3.95
C PRO A 540 -28.43 8.87 -4.07
N TYR A 541 -29.15 8.72 -2.94
CA TYR A 541 -30.44 8.06 -2.86
C TYR A 541 -31.59 9.03 -3.16
N TRP A 542 -31.67 9.46 -4.41
CA TRP A 542 -32.78 10.27 -4.89
C TRP A 542 -34.05 9.45 -5.03
N ILE A 543 -35.20 10.10 -4.84
CA ILE A 543 -36.54 9.52 -4.99
C ILE A 543 -37.14 9.90 -6.35
N ASP A 544 -37.70 8.92 -7.05
CA ASP A 544 -38.45 9.13 -8.29
C ASP A 544 -39.87 9.60 -7.96
N ILE A 545 -39.99 10.92 -7.77
CA ILE A 545 -41.26 11.59 -7.48
C ILE A 545 -41.49 12.71 -8.52
N PRO A 546 -42.74 12.92 -8.98
CA PRO A 546 -43.05 14.02 -9.88
C PRO A 546 -42.73 15.38 -9.29
N SER A 547 -42.10 16.26 -10.07
CA SER A 547 -41.82 17.65 -9.69
C SER A 547 -43.11 18.44 -9.42
N SER A 548 -43.16 19.21 -8.33
CA SER A 548 -44.22 20.21 -8.14
C SER A 548 -43.90 21.54 -8.86
N ALA A 549 -42.63 21.78 -9.20
CA ALA A 549 -42.19 22.91 -10.00
C ALA A 549 -42.43 22.66 -11.50
N ALA A 550 -43.15 23.57 -12.16
CA ALA A 550 -43.52 23.47 -13.57
C ALA A 550 -42.34 23.56 -14.56
N ASN A 551 -41.21 24.15 -14.13
CA ASN A 551 -40.01 24.37 -14.96
C ASN A 551 -38.96 23.25 -14.83
N PHE A 552 -39.23 22.21 -14.05
CA PHE A 552 -38.31 21.11 -13.82
C PHE A 552 -38.93 19.79 -14.25
N SER A 553 -38.35 19.13 -15.25
CA SER A 553 -38.88 17.88 -15.80
C SER A 553 -38.69 16.67 -14.89
N GLY A 554 -37.91 16.80 -13.82
CA GLY A 554 -37.59 15.70 -12.89
C GLY A 554 -36.23 15.04 -13.14
N PHE A 555 -35.69 14.42 -12.09
CA PHE A 555 -34.37 13.78 -12.10
C PHE A 555 -34.31 12.47 -12.92
N GLN A 556 -35.45 11.82 -13.13
CA GLN A 556 -35.59 10.66 -14.01
C GLN A 556 -35.21 10.99 -15.46
N HIS A 557 -35.60 12.17 -15.96
CA HIS A 557 -35.22 12.63 -17.30
C HIS A 557 -33.72 12.93 -17.39
N GLN A 558 -33.16 13.62 -16.39
CA GLN A 558 -31.71 13.89 -16.36
C GLN A 558 -30.89 12.60 -16.32
N THR A 559 -31.36 11.60 -15.59
CA THR A 559 -30.64 10.32 -15.47
C THR A 559 -30.70 9.52 -16.77
N ARG A 560 -31.82 9.59 -17.50
CA ARG A 560 -31.94 9.04 -18.86
C ARG A 560 -31.02 9.74 -19.85
N ASP A 561 -30.91 11.06 -19.76
CA ASP A 561 -30.00 11.86 -20.58
C ASP A 561 -28.53 11.52 -20.29
N VAL A 562 -28.16 11.28 -19.03
CA VAL A 562 -26.80 10.82 -18.67
C VAL A 562 -26.50 9.46 -19.29
N LEU A 563 -27.44 8.50 -19.20
CA LEU A 563 -27.25 7.17 -19.77
C LEU A 563 -26.97 7.22 -21.27
N THR A 564 -27.78 8.00 -21.99
CA THR A 564 -27.75 8.09 -23.44
C THR A 564 -26.66 9.03 -23.96
N ASN A 565 -26.67 10.29 -23.53
CA ASN A 565 -25.80 11.33 -24.10
C ASN A 565 -24.35 11.26 -23.61
N PHE A 566 -24.10 10.72 -22.41
CA PHE A 566 -22.74 10.61 -21.85
C PHE A 566 -22.14 9.20 -21.97
N ASN A 567 -22.82 8.30 -22.69
CA ASN A 567 -22.41 6.91 -22.88
C ASN A 567 -22.13 6.17 -21.56
N ALA A 568 -23.07 6.24 -20.60
CA ALA A 568 -22.90 5.63 -19.29
C ALA A 568 -23.25 4.12 -19.26
N TRP A 569 -23.45 3.49 -20.42
CA TRP A 569 -23.78 2.05 -20.51
C TRP A 569 -22.73 1.14 -19.86
N SER A 570 -21.46 1.58 -19.82
CA SER A 570 -20.38 0.78 -19.22
C SER A 570 -20.50 0.60 -17.70
N VAL A 571 -21.31 1.42 -17.01
CA VAL A 571 -21.50 1.35 -15.55
C VAL A 571 -22.87 0.78 -15.16
N VAL A 572 -23.67 0.35 -16.15
CA VAL A 572 -24.96 -0.31 -15.90
C VAL A 572 -24.71 -1.74 -15.42
N SER A 573 -25.13 -2.03 -14.19
CA SER A 573 -25.02 -3.38 -13.63
C SER A 573 -25.90 -4.35 -14.40
N GLN A 574 -25.35 -5.50 -14.77
CA GLN A 574 -26.09 -6.58 -15.43
C GLN A 574 -27.23 -7.14 -14.57
N THR A 575 -27.03 -7.23 -13.25
CA THR A 575 -28.08 -7.73 -12.34
C THR A 575 -29.24 -6.75 -12.23
N CYS A 576 -28.96 -5.45 -12.21
CA CYS A 576 -30.00 -4.42 -12.23
C CYS A 576 -30.69 -4.36 -13.59
N TYR A 577 -29.94 -4.44 -14.69
CA TYR A 577 -30.49 -4.41 -16.05
C TYR A 577 -31.40 -5.60 -16.32
N ALA A 578 -31.15 -6.76 -15.70
CA ALA A 578 -32.06 -7.90 -15.78
C ALA A 578 -33.47 -7.60 -15.23
N GLN A 579 -33.59 -6.67 -14.28
CA GLN A 579 -34.86 -6.18 -13.75
C GLN A 579 -35.41 -5.01 -14.58
N TYR A 580 -34.57 -4.01 -14.86
CA TYR A 580 -34.96 -2.77 -15.54
C TYR A 580 -34.31 -2.68 -16.92
N ARG A 581 -34.96 -3.30 -17.92
CA ARG A 581 -34.44 -3.42 -19.30
C ARG A 581 -34.77 -2.20 -20.16
N SER A 582 -34.07 -2.10 -21.29
CA SER A 582 -34.40 -1.17 -22.39
C SER A 582 -34.56 0.28 -21.93
N GLU A 583 -35.74 0.89 -22.10
CA GLU A 583 -36.02 2.29 -21.76
C GLU A 583 -35.96 2.57 -20.26
N GLU A 584 -36.02 1.54 -19.41
CA GLU A 584 -35.95 1.68 -17.95
C GLU A 584 -34.53 1.53 -17.40
N ALA A 585 -33.53 1.27 -18.24
CA ALA A 585 -32.15 1.04 -17.82
C ALA A 585 -31.53 2.21 -17.02
N TRP A 586 -32.07 3.43 -17.16
CA TRP A 586 -31.67 4.60 -16.36
C TRP A 586 -31.92 4.40 -14.86
N LYS A 587 -32.87 3.54 -14.47
CA LYS A 587 -33.11 3.16 -13.06
C LYS A 587 -31.87 2.55 -12.42
N CYS A 588 -31.01 1.89 -13.20
CA CYS A 588 -29.73 1.36 -12.72
C CYS A 588 -28.67 2.44 -12.43
N LEU A 589 -28.95 3.71 -12.71
CA LEU A 589 -28.12 4.86 -12.33
C LEU A 589 -28.80 5.76 -11.28
N PHE A 590 -29.93 5.31 -10.72
CA PHE A 590 -30.78 6.06 -9.82
C PHE A 590 -30.90 5.35 -8.47
N GLY A 591 -30.59 6.04 -7.37
CA GLY A 591 -30.35 5.41 -6.07
C GLY A 591 -31.50 4.55 -5.55
N GLN A 592 -32.74 5.04 -5.64
CA GLN A 592 -33.94 4.30 -5.23
C GLN A 592 -34.01 2.88 -5.81
N TYR A 593 -33.57 2.69 -7.05
CA TYR A 593 -33.64 1.39 -7.72
C TYR A 593 -32.30 0.64 -7.71
N ARG A 594 -31.18 1.35 -7.85
CA ARG A 594 -29.85 0.74 -8.02
C ARG A 594 -29.33 0.11 -6.73
N MET A 595 -29.62 0.68 -5.56
CA MET A 595 -28.97 0.30 -4.30
C MET A 595 -29.21 -1.16 -3.91
N ALA A 596 -30.41 -1.70 -4.16
CA ALA A 596 -30.74 -3.11 -3.89
C ALA A 596 -29.87 -4.13 -4.66
N PHE A 597 -29.13 -3.68 -5.69
CA PHE A 597 -28.28 -4.52 -6.53
C PHE A 597 -26.78 -4.31 -6.26
N VAL A 598 -26.40 -3.43 -5.34
CA VAL A 598 -25.00 -3.21 -4.95
C VAL A 598 -24.59 -4.33 -3.99
N ARG A 599 -23.45 -4.99 -4.24
CA ARG A 599 -23.02 -6.17 -3.49
C ARG A 599 -21.85 -5.91 -2.55
N THR A 600 -21.04 -4.92 -2.87
CA THR A 600 -19.97 -4.46 -1.99
C THR A 600 -20.58 -3.74 -0.78
N PRO A 601 -20.11 -4.00 0.46
CA PRO A 601 -20.62 -3.30 1.64
C PRO A 601 -20.43 -1.78 1.55
N TYR A 602 -21.38 -1.00 2.08
CA TYR A 602 -21.33 0.46 2.03
C TYR A 602 -21.97 1.14 3.25
N LEU A 603 -21.52 2.35 3.56
CA LEU A 603 -22.32 3.32 4.31
C LEU A 603 -23.12 4.17 3.32
N LEU A 604 -24.45 4.12 3.43
CA LEU A 604 -25.36 5.02 2.70
C LEU A 604 -25.81 6.13 3.64
N ILE A 605 -25.57 7.37 3.23
CA ILE A 605 -26.09 8.57 3.90
C ILE A 605 -27.15 9.18 2.98
N ALA A 606 -28.39 9.23 3.47
CA ALA A 606 -29.52 9.73 2.72
C ALA A 606 -30.40 10.60 3.62
N SER A 607 -30.33 11.91 3.45
CA SER A 607 -31.23 12.82 4.14
C SER A 607 -32.68 12.57 3.67
N GLN A 608 -33.62 12.52 4.62
CA GLN A 608 -35.04 12.38 4.29
C GLN A 608 -35.60 13.64 3.63
N PHE A 609 -34.94 14.79 3.81
CA PHE A 609 -35.26 16.05 3.14
C PHE A 609 -34.06 16.51 2.31
N ASP A 610 -33.54 15.68 1.40
CA ASP A 610 -32.39 16.05 0.55
C ASP A 610 -32.59 17.44 -0.10
N SER A 611 -31.78 18.40 0.33
CA SER A 611 -32.04 19.81 0.04
C SER A 611 -31.79 20.17 -1.43
N TRP A 612 -30.92 19.42 -2.12
CA TRP A 612 -30.70 19.59 -3.55
C TRP A 612 -31.88 19.10 -4.36
N GLN A 613 -32.38 17.90 -4.05
CA GLN A 613 -33.53 17.33 -4.73
C GLN A 613 -34.79 18.16 -4.49
N LEU A 614 -35.07 18.55 -3.25
CA LEU A 614 -36.22 19.40 -2.91
C LEU A 614 -36.15 20.80 -3.54
N SER A 615 -34.98 21.44 -3.59
CA SER A 615 -34.83 22.75 -4.23
C SER A 615 -35.23 22.75 -5.71
N HIS A 616 -34.96 21.66 -6.42
CA HIS A 616 -35.34 21.50 -7.83
C HIS A 616 -36.80 21.10 -7.97
N LEU A 617 -37.27 20.13 -7.16
CA LEU A 617 -38.62 19.60 -7.27
C LEU A 617 -39.69 20.61 -6.85
N VAL A 618 -39.41 21.46 -5.86
CA VAL A 618 -40.41 22.39 -5.30
C VAL A 618 -40.38 23.74 -5.98
N HIS A 619 -39.19 24.33 -6.16
CA HIS A 619 -39.06 25.71 -6.65
C HIS A 619 -38.29 25.83 -7.98
N GLY A 620 -37.79 24.73 -8.54
CA GLY A 620 -37.03 24.74 -9.80
C GLY A 620 -35.70 25.48 -9.74
N TYR A 621 -35.11 25.64 -8.55
CA TYR A 621 -33.84 26.33 -8.40
C TYR A 621 -32.68 25.48 -8.90
N SER A 622 -31.79 26.09 -9.69
CA SER A 622 -30.48 25.51 -10.03
C SER A 622 -29.51 25.73 -8.87
N GLY A 623 -29.70 25.01 -7.76
CA GLY A 623 -28.98 25.25 -6.51
C GLY A 623 -29.62 24.55 -5.31
N ILE A 624 -28.99 24.69 -4.14
CA ILE A 624 -29.70 24.50 -2.86
C ILE A 624 -30.21 25.87 -2.43
N GLN A 625 -31.51 25.96 -2.15
CA GLN A 625 -32.07 27.13 -1.51
C GLN A 625 -31.74 27.14 -0.02
N ASP A 626 -31.14 28.23 0.44
CA ASP A 626 -30.93 28.48 1.87
C ASP A 626 -32.23 28.97 2.51
N GLN A 627 -32.58 28.39 3.66
CA GLN A 627 -33.80 28.67 4.41
C GLN A 627 -35.06 28.75 3.53
N PRO A 628 -35.45 27.65 2.86
CA PRO A 628 -36.63 27.67 2.01
C PRO A 628 -37.89 27.99 2.84
N ALA A 629 -38.67 28.95 2.36
CA ALA A 629 -40.01 29.22 2.88
C ALA A 629 -41.01 28.40 2.05
N PHE A 630 -41.51 27.31 2.61
CA PHE A 630 -42.51 26.47 1.97
C PHE A 630 -43.92 26.94 2.34
N THR A 631 -44.81 27.03 1.35
CA THR A 631 -46.26 27.14 1.57
C THR A 631 -46.80 25.87 2.23
N PRO A 632 -48.00 25.90 2.84
CA PRO A 632 -48.59 24.70 3.45
C PRO A 632 -48.71 23.49 2.49
N THR A 633 -48.99 23.75 1.21
CA THR A 633 -49.05 22.70 0.18
C THR A 633 -47.66 22.14 -0.14
N GLU A 634 -46.64 22.99 -0.18
CA GLU A 634 -45.25 22.56 -0.39
C GLU A 634 -44.71 21.80 0.82
N VAL A 635 -45.08 22.17 2.05
CA VAL A 635 -44.79 21.38 3.26
C VAL A 635 -45.39 19.98 3.14
N ALA A 636 -46.66 19.85 2.75
CA ALA A 636 -47.25 18.52 2.54
C ALA A 636 -46.50 17.69 1.47
N TYR A 637 -45.96 18.35 0.44
CA TYR A 637 -45.12 17.71 -0.56
C TYR A 637 -43.76 17.28 0.02
N THR A 638 -43.09 18.11 0.81
CA THR A 638 -41.80 17.75 1.43
C THR A 638 -41.96 16.62 2.45
N GLU A 639 -43.04 16.60 3.22
CA GLU A 639 -43.35 15.50 4.14
C GLU A 639 -43.62 14.19 3.38
N LYS A 640 -44.34 14.25 2.25
CA LYS A 640 -44.53 13.08 1.38
C LYS A 640 -43.19 12.58 0.83
N PHE A 641 -42.31 13.48 0.41
CA PHE A 641 -40.96 13.14 -0.05
C PHE A 641 -40.16 12.43 1.05
N ALA A 642 -40.18 12.96 2.27
CA ALA A 642 -39.49 12.34 3.40
C ALA A 642 -40.07 10.97 3.77
N ALA A 643 -41.39 10.82 3.76
CA ALA A 643 -42.04 9.53 3.98
C ALA A 643 -41.63 8.48 2.93
N GLN A 644 -41.54 8.86 1.66
CA GLN A 644 -41.07 7.97 0.59
C GLN A 644 -39.59 7.61 0.74
N THR A 645 -38.74 8.58 1.11
CA THR A 645 -37.33 8.30 1.40
C THR A 645 -37.20 7.29 2.52
N ARG A 646 -37.89 7.52 3.64
CA ARG A 646 -37.85 6.66 4.82
C ARG A 646 -38.33 5.24 4.52
N SER A 647 -39.48 5.10 3.85
CA SER A 647 -40.02 3.79 3.46
C SER A 647 -39.07 3.03 2.53
N GLY A 648 -38.46 3.71 1.56
CA GLY A 648 -37.50 3.07 0.65
C GLY A 648 -36.21 2.63 1.34
N LEU A 649 -35.76 3.37 2.36
CA LEU A 649 -34.61 3.00 3.17
C LEU A 649 -34.91 1.83 4.11
N ASP A 650 -36.14 1.72 4.64
CA ASP A 650 -36.58 0.57 5.44
C ASP A 650 -36.56 -0.72 4.63
N GLU A 651 -37.13 -0.67 3.42
CA GLU A 651 -37.07 -1.81 2.49
C GLU A 651 -35.63 -2.15 2.11
N LEU A 652 -34.78 -1.13 1.92
CA LEU A 652 -33.39 -1.32 1.57
C LEU A 652 -32.60 -1.95 2.73
N ALA A 653 -32.85 -1.57 3.99
CA ALA A 653 -32.13 -2.08 5.16
C ALA A 653 -32.18 -3.62 5.24
N GLU A 654 -33.31 -4.21 4.88
CA GLU A 654 -33.49 -5.67 4.81
C GLU A 654 -32.70 -6.34 3.66
N ALA A 655 -32.33 -5.57 2.63
CA ALA A 655 -31.73 -6.07 1.40
C ALA A 655 -30.24 -5.72 1.24
N VAL A 656 -29.67 -4.85 2.09
CA VAL A 656 -28.27 -4.41 1.94
C VAL A 656 -27.28 -5.53 2.27
N PRO A 657 -26.09 -5.55 1.64
CA PRO A 657 -25.05 -6.54 1.97
C PRO A 657 -24.64 -6.49 3.46
N SER A 658 -24.27 -7.64 4.02
CA SER A 658 -23.69 -7.70 5.37
C SER A 658 -22.45 -6.80 5.48
N GLY A 659 -22.36 -6.04 6.57
CA GLY A 659 -21.33 -5.00 6.75
C GLY A 659 -21.67 -3.65 6.14
N SER A 660 -22.89 -3.47 5.61
CA SER A 660 -23.40 -2.17 5.19
C SER A 660 -24.12 -1.45 6.33
N TYR A 661 -24.13 -0.12 6.28
CA TYR A 661 -24.83 0.71 7.25
C TYR A 661 -25.67 1.78 6.54
N ILE A 662 -26.86 2.10 7.07
CA ILE A 662 -27.69 3.21 6.56
C ILE A 662 -27.79 4.30 7.61
N TYR A 663 -27.52 5.54 7.23
CA TYR A 663 -27.70 6.72 8.06
C TYR A 663 -28.68 7.68 7.38
N SER A 664 -29.76 8.03 8.07
CA SER A 664 -30.78 8.91 7.51
C SER A 664 -31.39 9.82 8.57
N ALA A 665 -30.89 11.05 8.62
CA ALA A 665 -31.49 12.12 9.40
C ALA A 665 -32.62 12.81 8.63
N ALA A 666 -33.67 13.22 9.35
CA ALA A 666 -34.75 14.07 8.88
C ALA A 666 -34.36 15.55 8.91
N CYS A 667 -33.22 15.89 8.29
CA CYS A 667 -32.73 17.26 8.12
C CYS A 667 -32.73 17.69 6.66
N TYR A 668 -33.10 18.93 6.37
CA TYR A 668 -32.95 19.60 5.08
C TYR A 668 -31.47 19.92 4.82
N ASN A 669 -30.76 18.91 4.36
CA ASN A 669 -29.31 18.89 4.18
C ASN A 669 -28.97 18.15 2.89
N HIS A 670 -27.77 18.39 2.38
CA HIS A 670 -27.23 17.68 1.23
C HIS A 670 -25.70 17.68 1.34
N HIS A 671 -25.09 16.50 1.23
CA HIS A 671 -23.65 16.31 1.25
C HIS A 671 -22.93 17.05 2.40
N ILE A 672 -23.09 16.58 3.64
CA ILE A 672 -22.56 17.26 4.83
C ILE A 672 -21.26 16.67 5.37
N SER A 673 -20.82 15.51 4.84
CA SER A 673 -19.68 14.74 5.37
C SER A 673 -18.36 15.51 5.47
N GLU A 674 -18.21 16.62 4.76
CA GLU A 674 -16.95 17.36 4.65
C GLU A 674 -16.86 18.57 5.56
N LYS A 675 -17.91 18.80 6.36
CA LYS A 675 -18.09 20.01 7.15
C LYS A 675 -18.10 19.66 8.64
N GLY A 676 -18.02 20.67 9.50
CA GLY A 676 -18.09 20.45 10.96
C GLY A 676 -19.40 19.77 11.38
N ILE A 677 -20.48 20.00 10.64
CA ILE A 677 -21.80 19.39 10.91
C ILE A 677 -21.80 17.85 10.78
N PHE A 678 -20.83 17.25 10.09
CA PHE A 678 -20.58 15.81 10.09
C PHE A 678 -20.48 15.20 11.50
N PHE A 679 -19.95 15.98 12.46
CA PHE A 679 -19.76 15.55 13.84
C PHE A 679 -20.96 15.84 14.75
N THR A 680 -21.90 16.67 14.31
CA THR A 680 -22.96 17.22 15.19
C THR A 680 -24.37 16.96 14.71
N SER A 681 -24.58 16.77 13.39
CA SER A 681 -25.88 16.33 12.87
C SER A 681 -26.13 14.91 13.33
N ALA A 682 -27.25 14.70 14.00
CA ALA A 682 -27.62 13.41 14.56
C ALA A 682 -29.09 13.12 14.29
N THR A 683 -29.44 11.84 14.23
CA THR A 683 -30.83 11.40 14.33
C THR A 683 -31.43 11.86 15.66
N SER A 684 -32.76 11.81 15.80
CA SER A 684 -33.43 12.09 17.08
C SER A 684 -32.96 11.20 18.24
N SER A 685 -32.39 10.02 17.95
CA SER A 685 -31.74 9.14 18.93
C SER A 685 -30.32 9.56 19.35
N GLY A 686 -29.79 10.65 18.77
CA GLY A 686 -28.46 11.17 19.08
C GLY A 686 -27.30 10.52 18.31
N PHE A 687 -27.59 9.67 17.32
CA PHE A 687 -26.56 9.01 16.52
C PHE A 687 -26.11 9.91 15.35
N THR A 688 -24.82 10.22 15.26
CA THR A 688 -24.24 11.14 14.27
C THR A 688 -23.79 10.43 12.99
N GLU A 689 -23.60 11.20 11.91
CA GLU A 689 -22.99 10.69 10.67
C GLU A 689 -21.55 10.18 10.91
N SER A 690 -20.80 10.86 11.79
CA SER A 690 -19.45 10.43 12.16
C SER A 690 -19.43 9.08 12.89
N GLU A 691 -20.42 8.82 13.74
CA GLU A 691 -20.57 7.53 14.41
C GLU A 691 -21.02 6.43 13.44
N ALA A 692 -21.88 6.77 12.47
CA ALA A 692 -22.24 5.85 11.39
C ALA A 692 -21.00 5.44 10.57
N LEU A 693 -20.09 6.38 10.28
CA LEU A 693 -18.82 6.07 9.63
C LEU A 693 -17.92 5.18 10.50
N ALA A 694 -17.90 5.37 11.82
CA ALA A 694 -17.15 4.50 12.72
C ALA A 694 -17.77 3.09 12.83
N ALA A 695 -19.09 2.98 12.68
CA ALA A 695 -19.85 1.74 12.81
C ALA A 695 -19.68 0.76 11.64
N ILE A 696 -19.20 1.22 10.47
CA ILE A 696 -19.03 0.35 9.29
C ILE A 696 -18.16 -0.89 9.54
N TRP A 697 -17.26 -0.82 10.53
CA TRP A 697 -16.37 -1.93 10.90
C TRP A 697 -16.99 -2.90 11.91
N ARG A 698 -18.10 -2.52 12.55
CA ARG A 698 -18.73 -3.28 13.64
C ARG A 698 -19.82 -4.23 13.13
N GLY A 699 -20.25 -4.09 11.87
CA GLY A 699 -21.21 -4.98 11.24
C GLY A 699 -22.31 -4.25 10.49
N HIS A 700 -23.40 -4.97 10.24
CA HIS A 700 -24.59 -4.47 9.54
C HIS A 700 -25.52 -3.72 10.50
N GLY A 701 -26.17 -2.64 10.05
CA GLY A 701 -27.19 -1.94 10.82
C GLY A 701 -27.69 -0.66 10.16
N ASP A 702 -28.55 0.08 10.85
CA ASP A 702 -29.08 1.34 10.38
C ASP A 702 -29.37 2.33 11.52
N ALA A 703 -29.46 3.60 11.14
CA ALA A 703 -29.91 4.72 11.95
C ALA A 703 -30.82 5.59 11.08
N ILE A 704 -32.06 5.11 10.85
CA ILE A 704 -33.10 5.83 10.10
C ILE A 704 -33.99 6.58 11.09
N ASP A 705 -33.99 7.90 11.02
CA ASP A 705 -34.72 8.75 11.95
C ASP A 705 -36.25 8.58 11.78
N ARG A 706 -36.97 8.73 12.90
CA ARG A 706 -38.44 8.56 13.01
C ARG A 706 -39.14 9.78 13.60
N CYS A 707 -38.43 10.88 13.80
CA CYS A 707 -39.07 12.11 14.26
C CYS A 707 -40.06 12.65 13.21
N ASP A 708 -41.06 13.38 13.70
CA ASP A 708 -42.15 13.94 12.92
C ASP A 708 -41.88 15.39 12.52
N GLY A 709 -42.10 15.68 11.24
CA GLY A 709 -42.04 17.02 10.67
C GLY A 709 -40.69 17.42 10.07
N PHE A 710 -40.73 18.50 9.31
CA PHE A 710 -39.58 19.10 8.66
C PHE A 710 -38.48 19.50 9.65
N ASN A 711 -37.23 19.06 9.38
CA ASN A 711 -36.05 19.38 10.19
C ASN A 711 -36.11 18.94 11.66
N CYS A 712 -36.76 17.81 11.95
CA CYS A 712 -36.97 17.37 13.32
C CYS A 712 -35.75 16.72 13.99
N SER A 713 -34.71 16.34 13.25
CA SER A 713 -33.51 15.70 13.84
C SER A 713 -32.62 16.70 14.60
N ILE A 714 -31.69 16.16 15.39
CA ILE A 714 -30.78 16.97 16.20
C ILE A 714 -29.74 17.64 15.28
N GLY A 715 -29.63 18.96 15.39
CA GLY A 715 -28.66 19.75 14.61
C GLY A 715 -29.15 20.23 13.25
N CYS A 716 -30.43 20.03 12.90
CA CYS A 716 -31.06 20.64 11.71
C CYS A 716 -31.39 22.14 11.99
N GLY A 717 -30.43 23.06 11.92
CA GLY A 717 -30.62 24.49 12.27
C GLY A 717 -30.69 25.47 11.08
N PRO A 718 -31.25 26.69 11.25
CA PRO A 718 -31.22 27.73 10.21
C PRO A 718 -29.76 28.15 9.91
N GLY A 719 -29.31 27.95 8.68
CA GLY A 719 -27.92 28.12 8.22
C GLY A 719 -27.19 26.83 7.85
N THR A 720 -27.84 25.65 7.93
CA THR A 720 -27.25 24.34 7.56
C THR A 720 -27.39 23.96 6.09
N ALA A 721 -28.09 24.76 5.28
CA ALA A 721 -28.15 24.58 3.83
C ALA A 721 -26.83 25.06 3.19
N ILE A 722 -25.86 24.16 3.07
CA ILE A 722 -24.54 24.53 2.54
C ILE A 722 -24.55 24.52 1.01
N VAL A 723 -24.15 25.67 0.47
CA VAL A 723 -24.03 26.06 -0.95
C VAL A 723 -23.09 25.14 -1.75
N ILE A 724 -23.56 24.71 -2.93
CA ILE A 724 -22.86 23.89 -3.94
C ILE A 724 -21.89 24.68 -4.82
#